data_AF-A0A0N5C411-F1
#
_entry.id   AF-A0A0N5C411-F1
#
_cell.length_a   1.000
_cell.length_b   1.000
_cell.length_c   1.000
_cell.angle_alpha   90.00
_cell.angle_beta   90.00
_cell.angle_gamma   90.00
#
_symmetry.space_group_name_H-M   'P 1'
#
loop_
_entity.id
_entity.type
_entity.pdbx_description
1 polymer ?
#
loop_
_entity_poly.entity_id
_entity_poly.type
_entity_poly.pdbx_seq_one_letter_code
_entity_poly.pdbx_strand_id
1 'polypeptide(L)'
;MKGLEEIKANIKFFFCDKGGKKLNNVHITLKNYVSEKVGLHFVDNSVQCSIEACRIGLYLKHHKKITSENVKDLKHIDHSYYVVIVPDEEHKGLYYTGLDNEVDEMKGFFPLVPCPYHNWVGTAFLTQYKVRESIINNGQLIKDNEDSNILIPAFRISSEPYFQNHFVCGKLLQIDHDPVDIGFKIDLIDPSGLKEKIKNKAKHKITLHGNEIKCDGNKINTKTSFGFLDKEYILNSKESLMTYFNEKFEFYHGQLILEYDEVTNIQQQKYFLSLFKQDSEIVKHSPKCYGYIDDLKQTFEFTFRIDKKDILDVTIMKDDKNNEVPVVYLNDYYKEKGKISVECYVVKSGDKDKNFNGYYNKAYKTKLQRVVQQELKHNDQPEVNELIISSENDKLFGIYICQLECNGCNKNDYVKDRNILLLPSTLFNVSSDIKVYSDSKNYLSCRLNIDKFGQLKSMSIIYKGKSKIEYDAIRNTPEDVFKKNDTSVEYVGNKYEMADLTYVTCSYTAFGKPYILQTKVMHYNELRSQSDDVGNKILVPIIISVGVGVFIIIGIILLITFRIIKRRKKVKLLSMASSASDASSMSGSRFSKLSRSSMASQSRSKFSSSRSGSRAKSSMSLSNTDKRKNNRPKTRSKVSGFAG
;
A
#
# COMPACT_ATOMS: atom_id res chain seq x y z
N MET A 1 10.81 -19.72 -42.35
CA MET A 1 11.98 -18.81 -42.36
C MET A 1 12.84 -19.19 -41.15
N LYS A 2 14.17 -19.22 -41.29
CA LYS A 2 15.10 -19.35 -40.14
C LYS A 2 15.88 -18.03 -39.99
N GLY A 3 15.94 -17.52 -38.76
CA GLY A 3 16.87 -16.48 -38.29
C GLY A 3 16.68 -15.08 -38.86
N LEU A 4 15.82 -14.27 -38.24
CA LEU A 4 15.89 -12.80 -38.34
C LEU A 4 16.61 -12.32 -37.08
N GLU A 5 17.95 -12.30 -37.10
CA GLU A 5 18.71 -11.93 -35.90
C GLU A 5 18.61 -10.43 -35.58
N GLU A 6 18.45 -9.54 -36.58
CA GLU A 6 18.29 -8.10 -36.36
C GLU A 6 17.40 -7.42 -37.43
N ILE A 7 16.39 -6.66 -36.99
CA ILE A 7 15.49 -5.91 -37.88
C ILE A 7 15.75 -4.42 -37.68
N LYS A 8 16.40 -3.80 -38.66
CA LYS A 8 16.73 -2.36 -38.58
C LYS A 8 15.51 -1.45 -38.75
N ALA A 9 14.62 -1.77 -39.67
CA ALA A 9 13.46 -0.90 -39.95
C ALA A 9 12.25 -1.64 -40.51
N ASN A 10 12.47 -2.59 -41.44
CA ASN A 10 11.42 -3.14 -42.29
C ASN A 10 11.62 -4.62 -42.57
N ILE A 11 10.54 -5.40 -42.53
CA ILE A 11 10.47 -6.77 -43.04
C ILE A 11 9.63 -6.76 -44.31
N LYS A 12 10.17 -7.30 -45.40
CA LYS A 12 9.47 -7.41 -46.69
C LYS A 12 9.13 -8.85 -47.00
N PHE A 13 7.84 -9.12 -47.22
CA PHE A 13 7.33 -10.42 -47.65
C PHE A 13 7.03 -10.39 -49.15
N PHE A 14 7.49 -11.40 -49.88
CA PHE A 14 7.24 -11.55 -51.31
C PHE A 14 6.39 -12.79 -51.54
N PHE A 15 5.37 -12.65 -52.39
CA PHE A 15 4.50 -13.76 -52.79
C PHE A 15 4.98 -14.31 -54.12
N CYS A 16 5.57 -15.50 -54.10
CA CYS A 16 6.11 -16.17 -55.28
C CYS A 16 5.47 -17.55 -55.48
N ASP A 17 5.41 -18.01 -56.73
CA ASP A 17 5.06 -19.39 -57.06
C ASP A 17 6.23 -20.35 -56.80
N LYS A 18 6.01 -21.65 -57.07
CA LYS A 18 7.05 -22.69 -56.90
C LYS A 18 8.29 -22.47 -57.77
N GLY A 19 8.17 -21.69 -58.86
CA GLY A 19 9.28 -21.34 -59.75
C GLY A 19 9.97 -20.01 -59.37
N GLY A 20 9.60 -19.41 -58.23
CA GLY A 20 10.14 -18.12 -57.79
C GLY A 20 9.57 -16.91 -58.54
N LYS A 21 8.60 -17.10 -59.45
CA LYS A 21 7.94 -16.00 -60.14
C LYS A 21 6.92 -15.35 -59.22
N LYS A 22 6.88 -14.03 -59.22
CA LYS A 22 5.94 -13.24 -58.42
C LYS A 22 4.50 -13.60 -58.76
N LEU A 23 3.67 -13.78 -57.74
CA LEU A 23 2.24 -14.02 -57.89
C LEU A 23 1.53 -12.73 -58.31
N ASN A 24 0.72 -12.80 -59.36
CA ASN A 24 -0.15 -11.72 -59.79
C ASN A 24 -1.50 -11.79 -59.06
N ASN A 25 -2.22 -10.66 -59.00
CA ASN A 25 -3.60 -10.57 -58.47
C ASN A 25 -3.75 -11.02 -57.01
N VAL A 26 -2.75 -10.76 -56.19
CA VAL A 26 -2.83 -10.93 -54.74
C VAL A 26 -3.43 -9.67 -54.13
N HIS A 27 -4.40 -9.83 -53.23
CA HIS A 27 -5.08 -8.74 -52.54
C HIS A 27 -5.06 -8.98 -51.03
N ILE A 28 -5.01 -7.90 -50.24
CA ILE A 28 -5.09 -7.93 -48.78
C ILE A 28 -6.37 -7.25 -48.31
N THR A 29 -7.00 -7.81 -47.28
CA THR A 29 -8.16 -7.18 -46.62
C THR A 29 -7.67 -6.18 -45.57
N LEU A 30 -7.86 -4.89 -45.82
CA LEU A 30 -7.53 -3.82 -44.87
C LEU A 30 -8.80 -3.22 -44.27
N LYS A 31 -8.75 -2.90 -42.98
CA LYS A 31 -9.79 -2.07 -42.34
C LYS A 31 -9.43 -0.60 -42.63
N ASN A 32 -10.37 0.16 -43.18
CA ASN A 32 -10.29 1.62 -43.16
C ASN A 32 -10.73 2.08 -41.77
N TYR A 33 -9.83 2.72 -41.02
CA TYR A 33 -10.10 3.05 -39.62
C TYR A 33 -11.09 4.20 -39.43
N VAL A 34 -11.18 5.11 -40.40
CA VAL A 34 -12.12 6.25 -40.37
C VAL A 34 -13.56 5.81 -40.64
N SER A 35 -13.76 4.94 -41.63
CA SER A 35 -15.10 4.51 -42.07
C SER A 35 -15.52 3.16 -41.49
N GLU A 36 -14.61 2.47 -40.80
CA GLU A 36 -14.70 1.07 -40.36
C GLU A 36 -14.98 0.04 -41.46
N LYS A 37 -14.98 0.45 -42.73
CA LYS A 37 -15.22 -0.43 -43.88
C LYS A 37 -13.98 -1.25 -44.16
N VAL A 38 -14.20 -2.51 -44.53
CA VAL A 38 -13.12 -3.38 -45.01
C VAL A 38 -13.01 -3.25 -46.53
N GLY A 39 -11.81 -2.94 -47.00
CA GLY A 39 -11.45 -2.85 -48.41
C GLY A 39 -10.49 -3.96 -48.83
N LEU A 40 -10.53 -4.34 -50.12
CA LEU A 40 -9.49 -5.15 -50.73
C LEU A 40 -8.48 -4.24 -51.43
N HIS A 41 -7.21 -4.42 -51.07
CA HIS A 41 -6.10 -3.67 -51.64
C HIS A 41 -5.20 -4.60 -52.43
N PHE A 42 -4.95 -4.25 -53.69
CA PHE A 42 -4.04 -4.99 -54.54
C PHE A 42 -2.61 -4.89 -54.01
N VAL A 43 -1.93 -6.03 -53.89
CA VAL A 43 -0.54 -6.14 -53.47
C VAL A 43 0.32 -6.17 -54.72
N ASP A 44 0.76 -4.99 -55.16
CA ASP A 44 1.56 -4.87 -56.38
C ASP A 44 2.98 -5.37 -56.18
N ASN A 45 3.55 -5.33 -54.97
CA ASN A 45 4.96 -5.64 -54.70
C ASN A 45 5.15 -6.55 -53.48
N SER A 46 6.11 -6.22 -52.62
CA SER A 46 6.25 -6.83 -51.32
C SER A 46 5.25 -6.21 -50.35
N VAL A 47 4.88 -7.03 -49.39
CA VAL A 47 4.18 -6.61 -48.19
C VAL A 47 5.22 -6.19 -47.17
N GLN A 48 4.95 -5.15 -46.41
CA GLN A 48 5.88 -4.62 -45.41
C GLN A 48 5.29 -4.72 -44.00
N CYS A 49 6.12 -5.16 -43.06
CA CYS A 49 5.92 -4.93 -41.64
C CYS A 49 7.07 -4.05 -41.14
N SER A 50 6.73 -2.85 -40.68
CA SER A 50 7.68 -1.85 -40.16
C SER A 50 7.21 -1.35 -38.80
N ILE A 51 8.02 -0.49 -38.19
CA ILE A 51 7.63 0.19 -36.95
C ILE A 51 6.36 1.04 -37.12
N GLU A 52 6.08 1.56 -38.32
CA GLU A 52 4.90 2.40 -38.58
C GLU A 52 3.63 1.59 -38.80
N ALA A 53 3.73 0.54 -39.61
CA ALA A 53 2.57 -0.25 -39.97
C ALA A 53 2.98 -1.69 -40.30
N CYS A 54 2.15 -2.62 -39.89
CA CYS A 54 2.31 -4.03 -40.18
C CYS A 54 1.15 -4.55 -41.01
N ARG A 55 1.43 -4.89 -42.27
CA ARG A 55 0.45 -5.49 -43.18
C ARG A 55 0.66 -7.00 -43.16
N ILE A 56 0.11 -7.72 -42.19
CA ILE A 56 0.20 -9.19 -42.15
C ILE A 56 -1.15 -9.78 -41.78
N GLY A 57 -1.42 -11.01 -42.20
CA GLY A 57 -2.73 -11.66 -42.04
C GLY A 57 -3.18 -12.31 -43.35
N LEU A 58 -4.46 -12.15 -43.68
CA LEU A 58 -5.09 -12.85 -44.80
C LEU A 58 -4.87 -12.15 -46.14
N TYR A 59 -4.40 -12.94 -47.12
CA TYR A 59 -4.21 -12.56 -48.51
C TYR A 59 -5.03 -13.48 -49.41
N LEU A 60 -5.68 -12.88 -50.40
CA LEU A 60 -6.52 -13.58 -51.35
C LEU A 60 -5.94 -13.43 -52.75
N LYS A 61 -5.71 -14.56 -53.42
CA LYS A 61 -5.35 -14.58 -54.84
C LYS A 61 -6.57 -14.90 -55.68
N HIS A 62 -6.68 -14.19 -56.79
CA HIS A 62 -7.83 -14.28 -57.69
C HIS A 62 -7.40 -14.32 -59.16
N HIS A 63 -8.08 -15.13 -59.97
CA HIS A 63 -7.72 -15.31 -61.38
C HIS A 63 -7.98 -14.03 -62.20
N LYS A 64 -9.00 -13.26 -61.82
CA LYS A 64 -9.34 -11.94 -62.40
C LYS A 64 -8.97 -10.79 -61.46
N LYS A 65 -8.77 -9.58 -61.99
CA LYS A 65 -8.59 -8.37 -61.17
C LYS A 65 -9.87 -8.09 -60.38
N ILE A 66 -9.77 -7.96 -59.06
CA ILE A 66 -10.92 -7.69 -58.19
C ILE A 66 -11.23 -6.18 -58.25
N THR A 67 -12.51 -5.83 -58.41
CA THR A 67 -13.03 -4.46 -58.19
C THR A 67 -13.72 -4.40 -56.83
N SER A 68 -13.87 -3.20 -56.27
CA SER A 68 -14.56 -2.96 -54.97
C SER A 68 -16.00 -3.51 -54.93
N GLU A 69 -16.65 -3.67 -56.08
CA GLU A 69 -18.00 -4.23 -56.23
C GLU A 69 -18.02 -5.76 -56.14
N ASN A 70 -16.98 -6.44 -56.63
CA ASN A 70 -16.89 -7.91 -56.65
C ASN A 70 -16.42 -8.53 -55.32
N VAL A 71 -16.03 -7.71 -54.34
CA VAL A 71 -15.54 -8.16 -53.03
C VAL A 71 -16.63 -8.87 -52.21
N LYS A 72 -17.90 -8.50 -52.44
CA LYS A 72 -19.05 -9.07 -51.71
C LYS A 72 -19.35 -10.51 -52.14
N ASP A 73 -19.01 -10.86 -53.37
CA ASP A 73 -19.15 -12.21 -53.91
C ASP A 73 -17.79 -12.92 -53.87
N LEU A 74 -17.39 -13.41 -52.69
CA LEU A 74 -16.17 -14.23 -52.45
C LEU A 74 -16.14 -15.56 -53.24
N LYS A 75 -16.98 -15.73 -54.27
CA LYS A 75 -17.23 -16.98 -55.02
C LYS A 75 -16.06 -17.42 -55.92
N HIS A 76 -15.00 -16.61 -56.04
CA HIS A 76 -13.92 -16.83 -57.01
C HIS A 76 -12.50 -16.66 -56.41
N ILE A 77 -12.31 -17.00 -55.13
CA ILE A 77 -10.97 -17.04 -54.51
C ILE A 77 -10.25 -18.32 -54.92
N ASP A 78 -9.11 -18.20 -55.61
CA ASP A 78 -8.33 -19.38 -56.04
C ASP A 78 -7.52 -19.95 -54.87
N HIS A 79 -6.89 -19.04 -54.12
CA HIS A 79 -6.03 -19.38 -53.00
C HIS A 79 -6.11 -18.30 -51.92
N SER A 80 -6.01 -18.74 -50.67
CA SER A 80 -5.83 -17.88 -49.50
C SER A 80 -4.48 -18.17 -48.86
N TYR A 81 -3.76 -17.12 -48.49
CA TYR A 81 -2.51 -17.20 -47.74
C TYR A 81 -2.66 -16.45 -46.44
N TYR A 82 -2.18 -17.01 -45.34
CA TYR A 82 -2.18 -16.35 -44.05
C TYR A 82 -0.73 -16.17 -43.57
N VAL A 83 -0.29 -14.92 -43.45
CA VAL A 83 1.08 -14.60 -43.03
C VAL A 83 1.11 -14.40 -41.52
N VAL A 84 1.97 -15.19 -40.87
CA VAL A 84 2.18 -15.21 -39.42
C VAL A 84 3.64 -14.99 -39.09
N ILE A 85 3.89 -14.33 -37.96
CA ILE A 85 5.20 -14.28 -37.34
C ILE A 85 5.20 -15.36 -36.26
N VAL A 86 6.20 -16.24 -36.29
CA VAL A 86 6.35 -17.30 -35.29
C VAL A 86 7.63 -16.99 -34.51
N PRO A 87 7.52 -16.66 -33.21
CA PRO A 87 8.69 -16.47 -32.36
C PRO A 87 9.38 -17.81 -32.16
N ASP A 88 10.71 -17.82 -32.05
CA ASP A 88 11.44 -19.02 -31.62
C ASP A 88 11.57 -19.07 -30.08
N GLU A 89 12.08 -20.17 -29.54
CA GLU A 89 12.19 -20.39 -28.09
C GLU A 89 13.10 -19.35 -27.40
N GLU A 90 14.03 -18.74 -28.15
CA GLU A 90 14.99 -17.74 -27.65
C GLU A 90 14.44 -16.30 -27.81
N HIS A 91 13.61 -16.04 -28.82
CA HIS A 91 13.11 -14.72 -29.20
C HIS A 91 11.59 -14.66 -29.14
N LYS A 92 11.03 -14.27 -27.98
CA LYS A 92 9.57 -14.15 -27.78
C LYS A 92 8.90 -12.96 -28.52
N GLY A 93 9.61 -12.28 -29.43
CA GLY A 93 9.16 -11.03 -30.01
C GLY A 93 9.92 -10.54 -31.25
N LEU A 94 9.36 -9.49 -31.86
CA LEU A 94 9.91 -8.70 -32.94
C LEU A 94 10.49 -7.39 -32.38
N TYR A 95 11.81 -7.26 -32.42
CA TYR A 95 12.51 -6.12 -31.82
C TYR A 95 13.28 -5.35 -32.88
N TYR A 96 12.92 -4.08 -33.04
CA TYR A 96 13.63 -3.15 -33.92
C TYR A 96 14.94 -2.68 -33.27
N THR A 97 16.04 -2.67 -34.02
CA THR A 97 17.37 -2.25 -33.57
C THR A 97 17.71 -0.83 -34.02
N GLY A 98 18.86 -0.28 -33.61
CA GLY A 98 19.28 1.08 -33.99
C GLY A 98 18.95 2.18 -32.96
N LEU A 99 18.48 1.78 -31.77
CA LEU A 99 18.38 2.67 -30.60
C LEU A 99 19.67 2.73 -29.78
N ASP A 100 20.74 2.09 -30.25
CA ASP A 100 22.01 2.00 -29.53
C ASP A 100 22.55 3.40 -29.21
N ASN A 101 23.15 3.52 -28.03
CA ASN A 101 23.69 4.79 -27.54
C ASN A 101 24.80 5.25 -28.48
N GLU A 102 24.75 6.51 -28.91
CA GLU A 102 25.90 7.10 -29.59
C GLU A 102 27.08 7.19 -28.61
N VAL A 103 28.29 7.32 -29.15
CA VAL A 103 29.55 7.44 -28.39
C VAL A 103 29.51 8.58 -27.34
N ASP A 104 28.61 9.54 -27.53
CA ASP A 104 28.24 10.53 -26.52
C ASP A 104 27.15 9.92 -25.61
N GLU A 105 27.54 9.41 -24.44
CA GLU A 105 26.68 8.66 -23.50
C GLU A 105 25.32 9.29 -23.20
N MET A 106 25.14 10.60 -23.44
CA MET A 106 23.86 11.29 -23.22
C MET A 106 23.02 11.49 -24.51
N LYS A 107 23.61 11.33 -25.71
CA LYS A 107 22.89 11.30 -26.99
C LYS A 107 22.36 9.88 -27.23
N GLY A 108 21.11 9.65 -26.85
CA GLY A 108 20.52 8.31 -26.78
C GLY A 108 19.96 7.98 -25.40
N PHE A 109 20.08 8.91 -24.45
CA PHE A 109 19.46 8.80 -23.15
C PHE A 109 17.92 8.99 -23.26
N PHE A 110 17.14 7.93 -23.02
CA PHE A 110 15.67 7.90 -23.19
C PHE A 110 15.21 8.49 -24.51
N PRO A 111 15.53 7.87 -25.66
CA PRO A 111 15.14 8.40 -26.95
C PRO A 111 13.62 8.34 -27.10
N LEU A 112 13.00 9.44 -27.55
CA LEU A 112 11.60 9.45 -27.96
C LEU A 112 11.47 8.69 -29.27
N VAL A 113 10.68 7.62 -29.28
CA VAL A 113 10.53 6.69 -30.41
C VAL A 113 9.06 6.46 -30.78
N PRO A 114 8.76 6.14 -32.06
CA PRO A 114 7.41 5.85 -32.52
C PRO A 114 7.03 4.40 -32.18
N CYS A 115 6.33 4.25 -31.07
CA CYS A 115 5.90 2.95 -30.55
C CYS A 115 4.59 2.51 -31.24
N PRO A 116 4.50 1.26 -31.76
CA PRO A 116 3.27 0.73 -32.33
C PRO A 116 2.07 0.86 -31.38
N TYR A 117 0.94 1.33 -31.91
CA TYR A 117 -0.28 1.66 -31.18
C TYR A 117 -1.53 1.01 -31.82
N HIS A 118 -2.75 1.47 -31.49
CA HIS A 118 -4.00 0.76 -31.78
C HIS A 118 -4.15 0.26 -33.23
N ASN A 119 -3.78 1.08 -34.21
CA ASN A 119 -4.03 0.79 -35.62
C ASN A 119 -2.78 0.34 -36.39
N TRP A 120 -1.73 -0.08 -35.67
CA TRP A 120 -0.48 -0.54 -36.27
C TRP A 120 -0.67 -1.71 -37.26
N VAL A 121 -1.57 -2.64 -36.96
CA VAL A 121 -1.92 -3.76 -37.86
C VAL A 121 -3.15 -3.42 -38.68
N GLY A 122 -2.94 -2.98 -39.93
CA GLY A 122 -3.99 -2.55 -40.87
C GLY A 122 -4.96 -3.63 -41.35
N THR A 123 -4.78 -4.90 -40.99
CA THR A 123 -5.52 -6.02 -41.57
C THR A 123 -6.81 -6.32 -40.82
N ALA A 124 -7.85 -6.67 -41.57
CA ALA A 124 -9.12 -7.05 -40.99
C ALA A 124 -9.12 -8.55 -40.58
N PHE A 125 -9.88 -8.87 -39.54
CA PHE A 125 -10.40 -10.19 -39.14
C PHE A 125 -9.60 -11.04 -38.14
N LEU A 126 -8.31 -11.34 -38.37
CA LEU A 126 -7.63 -12.41 -37.60
C LEU A 126 -6.29 -12.03 -36.97
N THR A 127 -5.64 -10.98 -37.46
CA THR A 127 -4.44 -10.43 -36.82
C THR A 127 -4.83 -9.15 -36.11
N GLN A 128 -4.44 -9.01 -34.85
CA GLN A 128 -4.71 -7.80 -34.08
C GLN A 128 -3.45 -7.35 -33.35
N TYR A 129 -3.31 -6.06 -33.15
CA TYR A 129 -2.29 -5.54 -32.27
C TYR A 129 -2.90 -5.09 -30.95
N LYS A 130 -2.40 -5.64 -29.85
CA LYS A 130 -2.80 -5.28 -28.50
C LYS A 130 -1.72 -4.40 -27.89
N VAL A 131 -2.01 -3.13 -27.73
CA VAL A 131 -1.14 -2.16 -27.04
C VAL A 131 -0.91 -2.60 -25.59
N ARG A 132 0.31 -2.44 -25.08
CA ARG A 132 0.62 -2.67 -23.66
C ARG A 132 -0.07 -1.59 -22.81
N GLU A 133 -0.63 -1.99 -21.66
CA GLU A 133 -1.40 -1.09 -20.79
C GLU A 133 -0.60 0.17 -20.37
N SER A 134 0.71 0.04 -20.13
CA SER A 134 1.60 1.14 -19.77
C SER A 134 1.83 2.17 -20.90
N ILE A 135 1.39 1.89 -22.13
CA ILE A 135 1.56 2.76 -23.31
C ILE A 135 0.24 3.50 -23.64
N ILE A 136 -0.90 2.93 -23.25
CA ILE A 136 -2.23 3.51 -23.55
C ILE A 136 -2.34 4.90 -22.95
N ASN A 137 -2.58 5.90 -23.80
CA ASN A 137 -2.65 7.33 -23.44
C ASN A 137 -1.38 7.89 -22.77
N ASN A 138 -0.25 7.21 -22.89
CA ASN A 138 0.99 7.53 -22.18
C ASN A 138 2.10 8.03 -23.12
N GLY A 139 1.73 8.88 -24.08
CA GLY A 139 2.67 9.45 -25.05
C GLY A 139 2.02 10.51 -25.93
N GLN A 140 2.82 11.05 -26.86
CA GLN A 140 2.35 12.06 -27.81
C GLN A 140 1.75 11.35 -29.03
N LEU A 141 0.48 11.63 -29.33
CA LEU A 141 -0.15 11.14 -30.55
C LEU A 141 0.45 11.86 -31.77
N ILE A 142 0.74 11.09 -32.80
CA ILE A 142 1.19 11.61 -34.08
C ILE A 142 -0.06 12.02 -34.88
N LYS A 143 -0.07 13.23 -35.43
CA LYS A 143 -1.21 13.67 -36.24
C LYS A 143 -1.19 12.94 -37.58
N ASP A 144 -2.38 12.71 -38.15
CA ASP A 144 -2.56 12.17 -39.50
C ASP A 144 -2.06 10.72 -39.72
N ASN A 145 -1.73 9.97 -38.66
CA ASN A 145 -1.32 8.56 -38.75
C ASN A 145 -2.38 7.55 -38.31
N GLU A 146 -3.62 8.00 -38.11
CA GLU A 146 -4.75 7.17 -37.68
C GLU A 146 -4.45 6.33 -36.42
N ASP A 147 -3.73 6.85 -35.42
CA ASP A 147 -3.38 6.13 -34.18
C ASP A 147 -2.57 4.82 -34.40
N SER A 148 -1.80 4.75 -35.49
CA SER A 148 -0.90 3.64 -35.78
C SER A 148 0.32 3.62 -34.84
N ASN A 149 0.79 4.79 -34.43
CA ASN A 149 1.92 4.97 -33.52
C ASN A 149 1.68 6.08 -32.51
N ILE A 150 2.36 5.95 -31.38
CA ILE A 150 2.47 6.96 -30.32
C ILE A 150 3.95 7.21 -30.02
N LEU A 151 4.33 8.47 -29.82
CA LEU A 151 5.69 8.82 -29.42
C LEU A 151 5.85 8.70 -27.90
N ILE A 152 6.77 7.85 -27.48
CA ILE A 152 7.08 7.62 -26.06
C ILE A 152 8.58 7.40 -25.90
N PRO A 153 9.21 7.86 -24.79
CA PRO A 153 10.61 7.56 -24.54
C PRO A 153 10.80 6.05 -24.39
N ALA A 154 11.79 5.48 -25.06
CA ALA A 154 12.17 4.10 -24.87
C ALA A 154 12.87 3.94 -23.51
N PHE A 155 12.44 2.96 -22.72
CA PHE A 155 12.99 2.71 -21.39
C PHE A 155 12.96 1.22 -21.01
N ARG A 156 13.79 0.84 -20.03
CA ARG A 156 13.74 -0.48 -19.41
C ARG A 156 12.53 -0.58 -18.50
N ILE A 157 11.55 -1.40 -18.88
CA ILE A 157 10.32 -1.54 -18.11
C ILE A 157 10.54 -2.43 -16.88
N SER A 158 11.25 -3.56 -17.03
CA SER A 158 11.40 -4.56 -15.97
C SER A 158 12.85 -5.05 -15.88
N SER A 159 13.25 -5.46 -14.68
CA SER A 159 14.55 -6.14 -14.49
C SER A 159 14.53 -7.63 -14.73
N GLU A 160 13.39 -8.20 -15.12
CA GLU A 160 13.35 -9.59 -15.59
C GLU A 160 14.33 -9.76 -16.76
N PRO A 161 15.17 -10.82 -16.76
CA PRO A 161 16.24 -10.98 -17.75
C PRO A 161 15.81 -10.78 -19.20
N TYR A 162 14.60 -11.25 -19.54
CA TYR A 162 14.03 -11.09 -20.87
C TYR A 162 13.79 -9.63 -21.28
N PHE A 163 13.36 -8.76 -20.36
CA PHE A 163 13.04 -7.36 -20.66
C PHE A 163 14.19 -6.39 -20.39
N GLN A 164 15.34 -6.87 -19.91
CA GLN A 164 16.48 -6.01 -19.59
C GLN A 164 16.98 -5.21 -20.80
N ASN A 165 16.92 -5.79 -22.00
CA ASN A 165 17.40 -5.15 -23.23
C ASN A 165 16.27 -4.88 -24.23
N HIS A 166 15.02 -4.86 -23.77
CA HIS A 166 13.86 -4.71 -24.66
C HIS A 166 12.84 -3.71 -24.10
N PHE A 167 12.43 -2.77 -24.95
CA PHE A 167 11.30 -1.88 -24.70
C PHE A 167 10.09 -2.37 -25.52
N VAL A 168 9.10 -2.97 -24.85
CA VAL A 168 7.93 -3.59 -25.49
C VAL A 168 6.75 -2.63 -25.55
N CYS A 169 6.26 -2.37 -26.75
CA CYS A 169 5.10 -1.51 -27.05
C CYS A 169 3.77 -2.24 -26.89
N GLY A 170 3.74 -3.54 -27.17
CA GLY A 170 2.51 -4.33 -27.19
C GLY A 170 2.75 -5.73 -27.75
N LYS A 171 1.66 -6.40 -28.11
CA LYS A 171 1.67 -7.77 -28.61
C LYS A 171 0.88 -7.90 -29.90
N LEU A 172 1.44 -8.62 -30.84
CA LEU A 172 0.76 -9.07 -32.04
C LEU A 172 0.04 -10.38 -31.74
N LEU A 173 -1.28 -10.37 -31.92
CA LEU A 173 -2.17 -11.51 -31.74
C LEU A 173 -2.48 -12.10 -33.10
N GLN A 174 -2.30 -13.42 -33.23
CA GLN A 174 -2.48 -14.17 -34.47
C GLN A 174 -3.33 -15.41 -34.19
N ILE A 175 -4.14 -15.84 -35.15
CA ILE A 175 -4.89 -17.10 -35.04
C ILE A 175 -3.92 -18.29 -34.92
N ASP A 176 -4.23 -19.23 -34.03
CA ASP A 176 -3.51 -20.50 -33.82
C ASP A 176 -2.00 -20.38 -33.56
N HIS A 177 -1.53 -19.21 -33.12
CA HIS A 177 -0.13 -18.95 -32.78
C HIS A 177 0.00 -18.13 -31.49
N ASP A 178 1.14 -18.30 -30.80
CA ASP A 178 1.42 -17.55 -29.59
C ASP A 178 1.57 -16.03 -29.88
N PRO A 179 1.18 -15.17 -28.93
CA PRO A 179 1.39 -13.73 -29.06
C PRO A 179 2.87 -13.37 -29.24
N VAL A 180 3.15 -12.45 -30.16
CA VAL A 180 4.51 -11.96 -30.43
C VAL A 180 4.69 -10.58 -29.80
N ASP A 181 5.66 -10.42 -28.90
CA ASP A 181 5.97 -9.09 -28.35
C ASP A 181 6.55 -8.18 -29.43
N ILE A 182 6.11 -6.93 -29.52
CA ILE A 182 6.61 -5.97 -30.51
C ILE A 182 7.23 -4.78 -29.78
N GLY A 183 8.43 -4.38 -30.19
CA GLY A 183 9.10 -3.26 -29.56
C GLY A 183 10.49 -3.00 -30.11
N PHE A 184 11.38 -2.51 -29.25
CA PHE A 184 12.74 -2.15 -29.61
C PHE A 184 13.74 -2.89 -28.76
N LYS A 185 14.87 -3.27 -29.37
CA LYS A 185 16.08 -3.63 -28.64
C LYS A 185 16.73 -2.35 -28.14
N ILE A 186 17.08 -2.32 -26.87
CA ILE A 186 17.61 -1.13 -26.20
C ILE A 186 18.83 -1.46 -25.35
N ASP A 187 19.96 -0.84 -25.67
CA ASP A 187 21.16 -0.88 -24.85
C ASP A 187 21.21 0.33 -23.92
N LEU A 188 20.23 0.47 -23.04
CA LEU A 188 20.18 1.62 -22.14
C LEU A 188 21.24 1.54 -21.04
N ILE A 189 21.62 2.71 -20.54
CA ILE A 189 22.50 2.83 -19.37
C ILE A 189 21.83 2.10 -18.20
N ASP A 190 22.61 1.30 -17.48
CA ASP A 190 22.19 0.73 -16.19
C ASP A 190 21.65 1.88 -15.30
N PRO A 191 20.41 1.79 -14.79
CA PRO A 191 19.89 2.78 -13.87
C PRO A 191 20.75 2.95 -12.62
N SER A 192 21.53 1.91 -12.26
CA SER A 192 22.52 1.95 -11.19
C SER A 192 23.57 3.04 -11.47
N GLY A 193 23.56 4.10 -10.66
CA GLY A 193 24.45 5.26 -10.83
C GLY A 193 23.97 6.29 -11.86
N LEU A 194 22.79 6.10 -12.46
CA LEU A 194 22.22 7.06 -13.42
C LEU A 194 22.01 8.43 -12.80
N LYS A 195 21.57 8.47 -11.54
CA LYS A 195 21.39 9.71 -10.79
C LYS A 195 22.67 10.53 -10.70
N GLU A 196 23.79 9.88 -10.40
CA GLU A 196 25.10 10.53 -10.30
C GLU A 196 25.61 11.00 -11.67
N LYS A 197 25.46 10.16 -12.71
CA LYS A 197 25.81 10.53 -14.09
C LYS A 197 25.04 11.75 -14.56
N ILE A 198 23.72 11.81 -14.32
CA ILE A 198 22.88 12.97 -14.66
C ILE A 198 23.31 14.20 -13.85
N LYS A 199 23.52 14.07 -12.54
CA LYS A 199 23.96 15.22 -11.71
C LYS A 199 25.28 15.84 -12.19
N ASN A 200 26.20 15.00 -12.68
CA ASN A 200 27.52 15.44 -13.10
C ASN A 200 27.58 15.90 -14.58
N LYS A 201 26.70 15.38 -15.45
CA LYS A 201 26.74 15.61 -16.91
C LYS A 201 25.57 16.41 -17.48
N ALA A 202 24.50 16.66 -16.72
CA ALA A 202 23.35 17.40 -17.22
C ALA A 202 23.75 18.83 -17.58
N LYS A 203 23.70 19.16 -18.88
CA LYS A 203 23.90 20.52 -19.40
C LYS A 203 22.76 21.45 -19.00
N HIS A 204 21.56 20.90 -18.89
CA HIS A 204 20.32 21.63 -18.60
C HIS A 204 19.76 21.15 -17.27
N LYS A 205 19.35 22.08 -16.40
CA LYS A 205 18.91 21.74 -15.04
C LYS A 205 17.41 21.94 -14.89
N ILE A 206 16.74 20.87 -14.47
CA ILE A 206 15.37 20.94 -13.96
C ILE A 206 15.41 21.57 -12.57
N THR A 207 14.64 22.64 -12.39
CA THR A 207 14.53 23.37 -11.12
C THR A 207 13.06 23.55 -10.78
N LEU A 208 12.75 23.56 -9.48
CA LEU A 208 11.43 23.96 -9.01
C LEU A 208 11.48 25.42 -8.55
N HIS A 209 10.63 26.27 -9.14
CA HIS A 209 10.45 27.64 -8.70
C HIS A 209 8.98 27.85 -8.32
N GLY A 210 8.69 27.89 -7.02
CA GLY A 210 7.31 27.86 -6.53
C GLY A 210 6.65 26.53 -6.88
N ASN A 211 5.59 26.56 -7.69
CA ASN A 211 4.88 25.38 -8.19
C ASN A 211 5.29 24.98 -9.61
N GLU A 212 6.13 25.77 -10.26
CA GLU A 212 6.50 25.54 -11.65
C GLU A 212 7.80 24.77 -11.76
N ILE A 213 7.78 23.68 -12.53
CA ILE A 213 8.99 23.02 -12.98
C ILE A 213 9.54 23.77 -14.17
N LYS A 214 10.80 24.16 -14.07
CA LYS A 214 11.52 24.90 -15.09
C LYS A 214 12.71 24.11 -15.60
N CYS A 215 12.84 24.00 -16.91
CA CYS A 215 14.07 23.65 -17.57
C CYS A 215 14.82 24.93 -17.95
N ASP A 216 16.03 25.14 -17.45
CA ASP A 216 16.86 26.30 -17.79
C ASP A 216 16.13 27.65 -17.63
N GLY A 217 15.33 27.75 -16.57
CA GLY A 217 14.54 28.94 -16.27
C GLY A 217 13.22 29.05 -17.03
N ASN A 218 12.99 28.23 -18.05
CA ASN A 218 11.73 28.18 -18.81
C ASN A 218 10.80 27.11 -18.26
N LYS A 219 9.51 27.41 -18.13
CA LYS A 219 8.50 26.43 -17.71
C LYS A 219 8.47 25.27 -18.71
N ILE A 220 8.51 24.04 -18.19
CA ILE A 220 8.46 22.85 -19.04
C ILE A 220 7.14 22.80 -19.81
N ASN A 221 7.19 22.35 -21.07
CA ASN A 221 5.98 22.10 -21.84
C ASN A 221 5.42 20.71 -21.50
N THR A 222 4.29 20.65 -20.81
CA THR A 222 3.67 19.38 -20.38
C THR A 222 3.21 18.51 -21.56
N LYS A 223 3.00 19.09 -22.75
CA LYS A 223 2.67 18.36 -23.98
C LYS A 223 3.86 17.63 -24.59
N THR A 224 5.08 17.98 -24.19
CA THR A 224 6.31 17.34 -24.68
C THR A 224 7.18 16.81 -23.55
N SER A 225 6.60 16.66 -22.35
CA SER A 225 7.32 16.23 -21.15
C SER A 225 6.84 14.90 -20.62
N PHE A 226 7.77 14.17 -20.05
CA PHE A 226 7.57 12.88 -19.41
C PHE A 226 8.27 12.84 -18.06
N GLY A 227 7.76 11.98 -17.18
CA GLY A 227 8.37 11.64 -15.90
C GLY A 227 8.71 10.15 -15.86
N PHE A 228 9.99 9.84 -15.70
CA PHE A 228 10.48 8.50 -15.47
C PHE A 228 10.71 8.27 -13.97
N LEU A 229 10.17 7.18 -13.44
CA LEU A 229 10.34 6.74 -12.07
C LEU A 229 10.91 5.32 -12.09
N ASP A 230 12.12 5.15 -11.58
CA ASP A 230 12.75 3.84 -11.50
C ASP A 230 12.02 2.94 -10.50
N LYS A 231 11.99 1.63 -10.75
CA LYS A 231 11.47 0.61 -9.83
C LYS A 231 12.02 0.74 -8.40
N GLU A 232 13.25 1.23 -8.22
CA GLU A 232 13.84 1.45 -6.88
C GLU A 232 13.08 2.48 -6.04
N TYR A 233 12.38 3.41 -6.70
CA TYR A 233 11.54 4.43 -6.06
C TYR A 233 10.05 4.03 -6.05
N ILE A 234 9.71 2.77 -6.35
CA ILE A 234 8.34 2.27 -6.36
C ILE A 234 8.24 1.07 -5.41
N LEU A 235 7.48 1.24 -4.33
CA LEU A 235 7.23 0.20 -3.33
C LEU A 235 6.74 -1.09 -3.96
N ASN A 236 7.45 -2.17 -3.68
CA ASN A 236 7.11 -3.53 -4.09
C ASN A 236 6.94 -3.70 -5.62
N SER A 237 7.47 -2.79 -6.43
CA SER A 237 7.42 -2.93 -7.89
C SER A 237 8.71 -3.57 -8.43
N LYS A 238 8.54 -4.41 -9.44
CA LYS A 238 9.66 -4.90 -10.28
C LYS A 238 9.79 -4.10 -11.57
N GLU A 239 8.84 -3.20 -11.83
CA GLU A 239 8.75 -2.42 -13.05
C GLU A 239 8.95 -0.93 -12.78
N SER A 240 9.67 -0.27 -13.68
CA SER A 240 9.81 1.18 -13.74
C SER A 240 8.59 1.79 -14.44
N LEU A 241 8.31 3.06 -14.16
CA LEU A 241 7.15 3.78 -14.67
C LEU A 241 7.59 4.97 -15.53
N MET A 242 7.02 5.07 -16.72
CA MET A 242 7.05 6.29 -17.54
C MET A 242 5.67 6.93 -17.47
N THR A 243 5.60 8.25 -17.28
CA THR A 243 4.34 9.01 -17.22
C THR A 243 4.41 10.19 -18.16
N TYR A 244 3.48 10.28 -19.10
CA TYR A 244 3.30 11.45 -19.94
C TYR A 244 2.51 12.52 -19.20
N PHE A 245 2.99 13.77 -19.18
CA PHE A 245 2.41 14.78 -18.29
C PHE A 245 1.04 15.28 -18.72
N ASN A 246 0.71 15.36 -20.01
CA ASN A 246 -0.65 15.75 -20.47
C ASN A 246 -1.33 16.87 -19.62
N GLU A 247 -2.66 16.85 -19.45
CA GLU A 247 -3.39 17.85 -18.65
C GLU A 247 -3.49 17.51 -17.15
N LYS A 248 -3.30 16.25 -16.76
CA LYS A 248 -3.46 15.76 -15.39
C LYS A 248 -2.33 14.81 -15.04
N PHE A 249 -1.32 15.33 -14.35
CA PHE A 249 -0.19 14.54 -13.90
C PHE A 249 0.15 14.82 -12.44
N GLU A 250 0.84 13.86 -11.84
CA GLU A 250 1.39 13.95 -10.51
C GLU A 250 2.90 13.76 -10.58
N PHE A 251 3.62 14.49 -9.74
CA PHE A 251 5.05 14.33 -9.54
C PHE A 251 5.31 13.36 -8.40
N TYR A 252 6.39 12.59 -8.52
CA TYR A 252 6.79 11.61 -7.51
C TYR A 252 8.24 11.80 -7.06
N HIS A 253 8.51 11.39 -5.82
CA HIS A 253 9.86 11.39 -5.26
C HIS A 253 10.80 10.50 -6.07
N GLY A 254 11.95 11.04 -6.45
CA GLY A 254 12.94 10.34 -7.27
C GLY A 254 12.64 10.32 -8.76
N GLN A 255 11.59 11.02 -9.20
CA GLN A 255 11.22 11.10 -10.61
C GLN A 255 12.22 11.96 -11.39
N LEU A 256 12.66 11.41 -12.52
CA LEU A 256 13.43 12.07 -13.56
C LEU A 256 12.46 12.72 -14.56
N ILE A 257 12.60 14.01 -14.77
CA ILE A 257 11.84 14.76 -15.78
C ILE A 257 12.61 14.73 -17.09
N LEU A 258 11.90 14.52 -18.19
CA LEU A 258 12.40 14.51 -19.56
C LEU A 258 11.54 15.47 -20.38
N GLU A 259 12.13 16.49 -20.98
CA GLU A 259 11.45 17.40 -21.90
C GLU A 259 12.02 17.24 -23.30
N TYR A 260 11.14 17.18 -24.29
CA TYR A 260 11.50 17.07 -25.71
C TYR A 260 11.06 18.32 -26.47
N ASP A 261 11.62 18.49 -27.66
CA ASP A 261 11.08 19.41 -28.65
C ASP A 261 9.73 18.90 -29.18
N GLU A 262 8.87 19.83 -29.59
CA GLU A 262 7.62 19.45 -30.25
C GLU A 262 7.94 18.86 -31.62
N VAL A 263 7.53 17.60 -31.84
CA VAL A 263 7.75 16.93 -33.11
C VAL A 263 6.74 17.48 -34.13
N THR A 264 7.22 18.36 -35.02
CA THR A 264 6.37 19.04 -36.01
C THR A 264 5.85 18.09 -37.11
N ASN A 265 4.69 18.39 -37.70
CA ASN A 265 4.13 17.63 -38.84
C ASN A 265 5.11 17.48 -40.03
N ILE A 266 6.04 18.42 -40.22
CA ILE A 266 7.05 18.37 -41.30
C ILE A 266 8.12 17.30 -41.02
N GLN A 267 8.53 17.15 -39.75
CA GLN A 267 9.41 16.06 -39.34
C GLN A 267 8.68 14.71 -39.45
N GLN A 268 7.38 14.68 -39.17
CA GLN A 268 6.53 13.49 -39.32
C GLN A 268 6.33 13.07 -40.79
N GLN A 269 6.20 14.02 -41.72
CA GLN A 269 6.12 13.72 -43.16
C GLN A 269 7.47 13.29 -43.76
N LYS A 270 8.58 13.93 -43.35
CA LYS A 270 9.93 13.49 -43.75
C LYS A 270 10.23 12.09 -43.21
N TYR A 271 9.78 11.80 -42.00
CA TYR A 271 9.82 10.47 -41.38
C TYR A 271 9.09 9.44 -42.24
N PHE A 272 7.80 9.68 -42.55
CA PHE A 272 6.99 8.80 -43.40
C PHE A 272 7.65 8.50 -44.76
N LEU A 273 8.16 9.54 -45.43
CA LEU A 273 8.83 9.38 -46.73
C LEU A 273 10.18 8.65 -46.64
N SER A 274 10.87 8.75 -45.51
CA SER A 274 12.17 8.12 -45.30
C SER A 274 12.07 6.61 -45.06
N LEU A 275 10.98 6.12 -44.48
CA LEU A 275 10.81 4.71 -44.05
C LEU A 275 10.51 3.75 -45.20
N PHE A 276 10.12 4.29 -46.35
CA PHE A 276 10.07 3.52 -47.60
C PHE A 276 11.46 3.31 -48.23
N LYS A 277 12.50 3.98 -47.74
CA LYS A 277 13.90 3.71 -48.13
C LYS A 277 14.41 2.53 -47.33
N GLN A 278 15.12 1.63 -48.01
CA GLN A 278 15.41 0.27 -47.53
C GLN A 278 16.35 0.22 -46.30
N ASP A 279 16.98 1.34 -45.93
CA ASP A 279 18.00 1.46 -44.89
C ASP A 279 17.79 2.66 -43.94
N SER A 280 16.56 3.18 -43.81
CA SER A 280 16.33 4.33 -42.91
C SER A 280 16.52 3.92 -41.46
N GLU A 281 17.44 4.58 -40.77
CA GLU A 281 17.55 4.49 -39.31
C GLU A 281 16.25 4.95 -38.64
N ILE A 282 15.93 4.34 -37.50
CA ILE A 282 14.80 4.75 -36.68
C ILE A 282 15.08 6.17 -36.20
N VAL A 283 14.22 7.12 -36.60
CA VAL A 283 14.33 8.49 -36.12
C VAL A 283 14.05 8.49 -34.62
N LYS A 284 15.07 8.89 -33.87
CA LYS A 284 15.04 9.06 -32.42
C LYS A 284 15.21 10.52 -32.07
N HIS A 285 14.44 11.01 -31.09
CA HIS A 285 14.62 12.37 -30.57
C HIS A 285 15.15 12.29 -29.14
N SER A 286 16.31 12.91 -28.91
CA SER A 286 16.88 13.04 -27.57
C SER A 286 16.11 14.10 -26.77
N PRO A 287 16.04 13.97 -25.44
CA PRO A 287 15.46 15.01 -24.59
C PRO A 287 16.30 16.28 -24.73
N LYS A 288 15.64 17.42 -24.97
CA LYS A 288 16.29 18.73 -24.94
C LYS A 288 16.70 19.11 -23.51
N CYS A 289 15.99 18.57 -22.52
CA CYS A 289 16.22 18.82 -21.11
C CYS A 289 15.86 17.61 -20.26
N TYR A 290 16.63 17.36 -19.22
CA TYR A 290 16.33 16.32 -18.25
C TYR A 290 16.93 16.63 -16.89
N GLY A 291 16.29 16.14 -15.84
CA GLY A 291 16.79 16.33 -14.48
C GLY A 291 15.82 15.78 -13.43
N TYR A 292 16.36 15.43 -12.27
CA TYR A 292 15.54 14.99 -11.15
C TYR A 292 14.84 16.16 -10.49
N ILE A 293 13.65 15.91 -9.96
CA ILE A 293 13.06 16.80 -8.95
C ILE A 293 13.87 16.59 -7.65
N ASP A 294 14.90 17.41 -7.46
CA ASP A 294 15.71 17.37 -6.24
C ASP A 294 14.95 17.92 -5.01
N ASP A 295 15.38 17.45 -3.84
CA ASP A 295 14.73 17.46 -2.52
C ASP A 295 13.97 18.74 -2.08
N LEU A 296 12.65 18.63 -2.13
CA LEU A 296 11.65 19.57 -1.63
C LEU A 296 11.36 19.43 -0.13
N LYS A 297 12.34 18.99 0.67
CA LYS A 297 12.15 18.52 2.07
C LYS A 297 11.35 19.48 2.95
N GLN A 298 11.55 20.78 2.79
CA GLN A 298 10.91 21.81 3.63
C GLN A 298 9.52 22.24 3.14
N THR A 299 9.11 21.79 1.96
CA THR A 299 7.85 22.18 1.34
C THR A 299 6.79 21.09 1.42
N PHE A 300 7.00 20.02 2.17
CA PHE A 300 6.01 18.95 2.30
C PHE A 300 5.60 18.76 3.76
N GLU A 301 4.32 18.47 3.95
CA GLU A 301 3.74 18.24 5.25
C GLU A 301 2.71 17.12 5.22
N PHE A 302 2.53 16.45 6.36
CA PHE A 302 1.47 15.47 6.53
C PHE A 302 0.12 16.13 6.77
N THR A 303 -0.91 15.51 6.20
CA THR A 303 -2.34 15.69 6.48
C THR A 303 -3.04 14.31 6.47
N PHE A 304 -4.37 14.27 6.59
CA PHE A 304 -5.16 13.05 6.42
C PHE A 304 -5.88 13.03 5.09
N ARG A 305 -5.95 11.84 4.50
CA ARG A 305 -6.85 11.53 3.38
C ARG A 305 -7.94 10.57 3.86
N ILE A 306 -9.19 10.95 3.64
CA ILE A 306 -10.38 10.19 4.00
C ILE A 306 -10.94 9.52 2.76
N ASP A 307 -11.32 8.24 2.86
CA ASP A 307 -11.95 7.46 1.78
C ASP A 307 -11.20 7.51 0.44
N LYS A 308 -9.86 7.66 0.51
CA LYS A 308 -8.93 7.79 -0.62
C LYS A 308 -9.23 8.97 -1.57
N LYS A 309 -10.08 9.91 -1.17
CA LYS A 309 -10.54 11.03 -2.01
C LYS A 309 -10.30 12.38 -1.36
N ASP A 310 -10.76 12.53 -0.13
CA ASP A 310 -10.87 13.83 0.51
C ASP A 310 -9.63 14.11 1.34
N ILE A 311 -8.82 15.06 0.87
CA ILE A 311 -7.62 15.52 1.56
C ILE A 311 -8.03 16.63 2.52
N LEU A 312 -7.80 16.43 3.81
CA LEU A 312 -8.14 17.42 4.83
C LEU A 312 -7.13 18.55 4.85
N ASP A 313 -7.60 19.74 5.19
CA ASP A 313 -6.76 20.92 5.30
C ASP A 313 -6.16 21.05 6.71
N VAL A 314 -4.85 21.26 6.76
CA VAL A 314 -4.16 21.53 8.02
C VAL A 314 -4.26 23.01 8.35
N THR A 315 -4.78 23.30 9.53
CA THR A 315 -4.79 24.64 10.13
C THR A 315 -3.80 24.67 11.29
N ILE A 316 -2.92 25.67 11.33
CA ILE A 316 -2.02 25.85 12.47
C ILE A 316 -2.73 26.67 13.54
N MET A 317 -2.91 26.06 14.72
CA MET A 317 -3.46 26.72 15.91
C MET A 317 -2.34 26.93 16.94
N LYS A 318 -2.54 27.85 17.88
CA LYS A 318 -1.58 28.10 18.97
C LYS A 318 -2.14 27.59 20.28
N ASP A 319 -1.35 26.80 21.02
CA ASP A 319 -1.71 26.41 22.38
C ASP A 319 -1.52 27.57 23.38
N ASP A 320 -1.87 27.36 24.64
CA ASP A 320 -1.74 28.36 25.71
C ASP A 320 -0.28 28.79 25.97
N LYS A 321 0.70 28.00 25.49
CA LYS A 321 2.14 28.28 25.56
C LYS A 321 2.67 28.87 24.25
N ASN A 322 1.78 29.26 23.32
CA ASN A 322 2.10 29.82 22.01
C ASN A 322 2.88 28.85 21.09
N ASN A 323 2.80 27.54 21.33
CA ASN A 323 3.33 26.52 20.43
C ASN A 323 2.36 26.27 19.27
N GLU A 324 2.90 26.05 18.08
CA GLU A 324 2.13 25.71 16.89
C GLU A 324 1.66 24.26 16.91
N VAL A 325 0.34 24.06 16.78
CA VAL A 325 -0.33 22.76 16.76
C VAL A 325 -1.04 22.60 15.41
N PRO A 326 -0.63 21.63 14.58
CA PRO A 326 -1.33 21.29 13.35
C PRO A 326 -2.69 20.64 13.66
N VAL A 327 -3.77 21.22 13.15
CA VAL A 327 -5.14 20.76 13.39
C VAL A 327 -5.83 20.47 12.06
N VAL A 328 -6.53 19.34 11.98
CA VAL A 328 -7.43 19.01 10.87
C VAL A 328 -8.84 18.83 11.41
N TYR A 329 -9.84 19.23 10.62
CA TYR A 329 -11.24 19.18 11.01
C TYR A 329 -12.00 18.10 10.24
N LEU A 330 -12.71 17.24 10.95
CA LEU A 330 -13.59 16.24 10.37
C LEU A 330 -15.00 16.81 10.18
N ASN A 331 -15.47 16.84 8.93
CA ASN A 331 -16.80 17.33 8.57
C ASN A 331 -17.92 16.40 9.08
N ASP A 332 -19.06 16.98 9.43
CA ASP A 332 -20.28 16.29 9.86
C ASP A 332 -20.80 15.28 8.84
N TYR A 333 -20.57 15.50 7.55
CA TYR A 333 -20.91 14.55 6.48
C TYR A 333 -20.38 13.14 6.76
N TYR A 334 -19.19 13.01 7.37
CA TYR A 334 -18.62 11.71 7.69
C TYR A 334 -19.28 11.05 8.90
N LYS A 335 -19.91 11.82 9.80
CA LYS A 335 -20.57 11.28 11.00
C LYS A 335 -21.70 10.32 10.62
N GLU A 336 -22.43 10.62 9.55
CA GLU A 336 -23.54 9.79 9.05
C GLU A 336 -23.09 8.44 8.49
N LYS A 337 -21.83 8.33 8.04
CA LYS A 337 -21.29 7.07 7.50
C LYS A 337 -20.99 6.03 8.57
N GLY A 338 -20.82 6.43 9.83
CA GLY A 338 -20.48 5.57 10.98
C GLY A 338 -19.05 4.98 10.96
N LYS A 339 -18.50 4.73 9.77
CA LYS A 339 -17.13 4.23 9.59
C LYS A 339 -16.50 4.88 8.35
N ILE A 340 -15.27 5.36 8.50
CA ILE A 340 -14.49 5.95 7.40
C ILE A 340 -13.08 5.37 7.36
N SER A 341 -12.50 5.29 6.17
CA SER A 341 -11.07 4.97 6.03
C SER A 341 -10.23 6.23 6.14
N VAL A 342 -9.11 6.14 6.85
CA VAL A 342 -8.20 7.26 7.07
C VAL A 342 -6.77 6.79 6.85
N GLU A 343 -5.96 7.65 6.25
CA GLU A 343 -4.53 7.44 6.13
C GLU A 343 -3.79 8.77 6.18
N CYS A 344 -2.51 8.70 6.55
CA CYS A 344 -1.61 9.83 6.40
C CYS A 344 -1.36 10.10 4.93
N TYR A 345 -1.34 11.37 4.56
CA TYR A 345 -1.15 11.80 3.19
C TYR A 345 -0.16 12.96 3.17
N VAL A 346 0.78 12.94 2.23
CA VAL A 346 1.77 14.01 2.09
C VAL A 346 1.31 15.00 1.04
N VAL A 347 1.26 16.27 1.43
CA VAL A 347 0.90 17.41 0.58
C VAL A 347 1.99 18.45 0.62
N LYS A 348 2.06 19.28 -0.42
CA LYS A 348 2.96 20.43 -0.42
C LYS A 348 2.44 21.50 0.55
N SER A 349 3.28 21.99 1.44
CA SER A 349 3.01 23.05 2.40
C SER A 349 2.73 24.38 1.68
N GLY A 350 1.71 25.11 2.12
CA GLY A 350 1.32 26.39 1.54
C GLY A 350 0.49 26.24 0.28
N ASP A 351 1.13 26.33 -0.89
CA ASP A 351 0.44 26.22 -2.18
C ASP A 351 0.10 24.78 -2.51
N LYS A 352 -1.21 24.47 -2.49
CA LYS A 352 -1.77 23.16 -2.84
C LYS A 352 -1.78 22.94 -4.35
N ASP A 353 -0.61 22.99 -4.98
CA ASP A 353 -0.49 22.45 -6.33
C ASP A 353 -0.80 20.95 -6.29
N LYS A 354 -1.92 20.59 -6.90
CA LYS A 354 -2.44 19.23 -6.93
C LYS A 354 -1.47 18.26 -7.60
N ASN A 355 -0.58 18.75 -8.46
CA ASN A 355 0.43 17.92 -9.11
C ASN A 355 1.45 17.34 -8.12
N PHE A 356 1.59 17.92 -6.92
CA PHE A 356 2.48 17.40 -5.87
C PHE A 356 1.74 16.60 -4.80
N ASN A 357 0.42 16.41 -4.95
CA ASN A 357 -0.34 15.60 -4.02
C ASN A 357 0.13 14.15 -4.10
N GLY A 358 0.54 13.58 -2.97
CA GLY A 358 1.00 12.18 -2.97
C GLY A 358 2.39 11.98 -3.55
N TYR A 359 3.23 13.02 -3.55
CA TYR A 359 4.62 12.98 -4.01
C TYR A 359 5.41 11.75 -3.50
N TYR A 360 5.16 11.33 -2.26
CA TYR A 360 5.85 10.19 -1.65
C TYR A 360 5.10 8.85 -1.75
N ASN A 361 3.88 8.80 -2.28
CA ASN A 361 3.00 7.63 -2.20
C ASN A 361 3.49 6.42 -3.01
N LYS A 362 4.33 6.64 -4.04
CA LYS A 362 4.95 5.56 -4.80
C LYS A 362 6.15 4.98 -4.07
N ALA A 363 6.95 5.83 -3.43
CA ALA A 363 8.22 5.44 -2.83
C ALA A 363 8.10 4.97 -1.38
N TYR A 364 7.08 5.42 -0.65
CA TYR A 364 6.97 5.16 0.80
C TYR A 364 5.54 4.85 1.22
N LYS A 365 5.43 3.97 2.22
CA LYS A 365 4.17 3.69 2.89
C LYS A 365 4.08 4.67 4.05
N THR A 366 2.89 5.20 4.30
CA THR A 366 2.64 6.05 5.44
C THR A 366 1.99 5.26 6.56
N LYS A 367 2.33 5.59 7.80
CA LYS A 367 1.75 4.99 9.00
C LYS A 367 1.01 6.05 9.80
N LEU A 368 -0.22 5.76 10.21
CA LEU A 368 -1.03 6.58 11.10
C LEU A 368 -1.21 5.85 12.43
N GLN A 369 -0.95 6.52 13.55
CA GLN A 369 -1.17 5.97 14.89
C GLN A 369 -1.80 7.02 15.78
N ARG A 370 -2.68 6.60 16.70
CA ARG A 370 -3.21 7.50 17.73
C ARG A 370 -2.19 7.66 18.85
N VAL A 371 -2.05 8.85 19.43
CA VAL A 371 -1.13 9.12 20.54
C VAL A 371 -1.91 9.07 21.85
N VAL A 372 -1.84 7.95 22.58
CA VAL A 372 -2.55 7.79 23.86
C VAL A 372 -1.72 8.27 25.06
N GLN A 373 -0.39 8.08 25.03
CA GLN A 373 0.54 8.55 26.07
C GLN A 373 1.84 9.05 25.41
N GLN A 374 2.33 10.22 25.80
CA GLN A 374 3.55 10.82 25.23
C GLN A 374 4.84 10.06 25.59
N GLU A 375 4.79 9.22 26.63
CA GLU A 375 5.95 8.49 27.18
C GLU A 375 6.15 7.10 26.54
N LEU A 376 5.13 6.54 25.87
CA LEU A 376 5.26 5.29 25.13
C LEU A 376 6.04 5.53 23.84
N LYS A 377 7.03 4.67 23.57
CA LYS A 377 7.83 4.74 22.34
C LYS A 377 6.91 4.69 21.12
N HIS A 378 7.17 5.53 20.12
CA HIS A 378 6.34 5.71 18.91
C HIS A 378 5.91 4.41 18.19
N ASN A 379 6.58 3.28 18.41
CA ASN A 379 6.33 2.04 17.68
C ASN A 379 5.35 1.06 18.31
N ASP A 380 4.87 1.28 19.54
CA ASP A 380 4.09 0.27 20.27
C ASP A 380 2.55 0.41 20.09
N GLN A 381 2.09 1.49 19.45
CA GLN A 381 0.66 1.73 19.19
C GLN A 381 0.20 0.99 17.91
N PRO A 382 -1.03 0.45 17.85
CA PRO A 382 -1.57 -0.13 16.63
C PRO A 382 -1.75 0.93 15.53
N GLU A 383 -1.55 0.52 14.28
CA GLU A 383 -1.81 1.34 13.10
C GLU A 383 -3.33 1.57 12.97
N VAL A 384 -3.70 2.81 12.65
CA VAL A 384 -5.09 3.24 12.45
C VAL A 384 -5.32 3.43 10.96
N ASN A 385 -6.14 2.57 10.38
CA ASN A 385 -6.54 2.68 8.96
C ASN A 385 -8.01 3.10 8.81
N GLU A 386 -8.77 3.07 9.91
CA GLU A 386 -10.20 3.32 9.93
C GLU A 386 -10.59 4.05 11.22
N LEU A 387 -11.55 4.97 11.09
CA LEU A 387 -12.16 5.67 12.21
C LEU A 387 -13.61 5.24 12.34
N ILE A 388 -13.98 4.79 13.54
CA ILE A 388 -15.36 4.42 13.89
C ILE A 388 -16.00 5.62 14.58
N ILE A 389 -16.97 6.21 13.89
CA ILE A 389 -17.72 7.38 14.35
C ILE A 389 -19.01 6.87 14.99
N SER A 390 -19.02 6.86 16.32
CA SER A 390 -20.19 6.48 17.12
C SER A 390 -20.37 7.49 18.24
N SER A 391 -21.63 7.75 18.60
CA SER A 391 -21.97 8.53 19.78
C SER A 391 -21.46 7.90 21.07
N GLU A 392 -21.12 6.61 21.07
CA GLU A 392 -20.58 5.92 22.26
C GLU A 392 -19.05 6.00 22.35
N ASN A 393 -18.37 6.52 21.32
CA ASN A 393 -16.92 6.48 21.19
C ASN A 393 -16.30 7.88 21.30
N ASP A 394 -15.76 8.21 22.47
CA ASP A 394 -14.97 9.44 22.67
C ASP A 394 -13.55 9.35 22.08
N LYS A 395 -13.12 8.16 21.64
CA LYS A 395 -11.75 7.91 21.17
C LYS A 395 -11.48 8.30 19.72
N LEU A 396 -12.48 8.86 19.03
CA LEU A 396 -12.34 9.28 17.64
C LEU A 396 -11.40 10.49 17.49
N PHE A 397 -11.58 11.51 18.33
CA PHE A 397 -10.81 12.74 18.26
C PHE A 397 -9.55 12.67 19.14
N GLY A 398 -8.57 13.51 18.84
CA GLY A 398 -7.30 13.53 19.55
C GLY A 398 -6.09 13.65 18.63
N ILE A 399 -4.93 13.47 19.24
CA ILE A 399 -3.64 13.60 18.56
C ILE A 399 -3.31 12.28 17.87
N TYR A 400 -2.97 12.36 16.59
CA TYR A 400 -2.44 11.27 15.80
C TYR A 400 -1.05 11.64 15.30
N ILE A 401 -0.22 10.64 15.07
CA ILE A 401 1.10 10.82 14.47
C ILE A 401 1.10 10.21 13.07
N CYS A 402 1.63 10.98 12.11
CA CYS A 402 1.95 10.52 10.77
C CYS A 402 3.44 10.31 10.61
N GLN A 403 3.81 9.17 10.04
CA GLN A 403 5.20 8.78 9.80
C GLN A 403 5.34 8.13 8.42
N LEU A 404 6.54 8.24 7.84
CA LEU A 404 6.94 7.38 6.73
C LEU A 404 7.46 6.05 7.27
N GLU A 405 6.90 4.96 6.78
CA GLU A 405 7.38 3.61 7.02
C GLU A 405 8.49 3.32 6.01
N CYS A 406 9.74 3.42 6.47
CA CYS A 406 10.88 3.10 5.64
C CYS A 406 12.05 2.55 6.48
N ASN A 407 12.66 1.47 5.99
CA ASN A 407 13.74 0.78 6.69
C ASN A 407 15.08 1.42 6.32
N GLY A 408 15.73 2.07 7.28
CA GLY A 408 17.10 2.59 7.12
C GLY A 408 17.22 3.93 6.39
N CYS A 409 16.12 4.60 6.03
CA CYS A 409 16.25 5.96 5.51
C CYS A 409 16.61 6.94 6.63
N ASN A 410 17.48 7.88 6.30
CA ASN A 410 17.78 8.98 7.19
C ASN A 410 16.56 9.90 7.30
N LYS A 411 15.90 9.92 8.46
CA LYS A 411 14.68 10.71 8.70
C LYS A 411 14.84 12.21 8.43
N ASN A 412 16.08 12.72 8.45
CA ASN A 412 16.38 14.11 8.13
C ASN A 412 16.23 14.45 6.64
N ASP A 413 16.20 13.43 5.78
CA ASP A 413 16.15 13.60 4.33
C ASP A 413 14.73 13.58 3.74
N TYR A 414 13.69 13.45 4.58
CA TYR A 414 12.30 13.28 4.13
C TYR A 414 11.34 14.16 4.93
N VAL A 415 10.05 14.11 4.57
CA VAL A 415 8.99 14.75 5.37
C VAL A 415 9.07 14.23 6.81
N LYS A 416 9.13 15.17 7.75
CA LYS A 416 9.30 14.84 9.17
C LYS A 416 8.02 14.25 9.73
N ASP A 417 8.18 13.29 10.64
CA ASP A 417 7.09 12.77 11.48
C ASP A 417 6.32 13.95 12.10
N ARG A 418 4.99 13.92 12.05
CA ARG A 418 4.16 15.05 12.48
C ARG A 418 3.00 14.58 13.34
N ASN A 419 2.84 15.22 14.49
CA ASN A 419 1.64 15.11 15.30
C ASN A 419 0.57 16.05 14.73
N ILE A 420 -0.60 15.49 14.44
CA ILE A 420 -1.75 16.19 13.87
C ILE A 420 -2.93 15.95 14.80
N LEU A 421 -3.58 17.02 15.21
CA LEU A 421 -4.76 16.97 16.04
C LEU A 421 -6.02 16.90 15.18
N LEU A 422 -6.80 15.82 15.32
CA LEU A 422 -8.11 15.66 14.69
C LEU A 422 -9.19 16.24 15.60
N LEU A 423 -9.93 17.24 15.13
CA LEU A 423 -11.08 17.82 15.79
C LEU A 423 -12.34 17.68 14.91
N PRO A 424 -13.55 17.71 15.49
CA PRO A 424 -14.77 17.82 14.70
C PRO A 424 -14.93 19.27 14.19
N SER A 425 -15.55 19.44 13.01
CA SER A 425 -15.87 20.79 12.49
C SER A 425 -16.96 21.50 13.30
N THR A 426 -17.84 20.73 13.93
CA THR A 426 -18.93 21.19 14.81
C THR A 426 -18.95 20.39 16.11
N LEU A 427 -19.77 20.79 17.08
CA LEU A 427 -19.88 20.09 18.36
C LEU A 427 -20.18 18.59 18.16
N PHE A 428 -19.35 17.73 18.75
CA PHE A 428 -19.56 16.28 18.70
C PHE A 428 -20.22 15.77 19.98
N ASN A 429 -21.38 15.14 19.85
CA ASN A 429 -22.14 14.61 20.97
C ASN A 429 -21.73 13.17 21.25
N VAL A 430 -21.25 12.93 22.46
CA VAL A 430 -20.94 11.60 22.98
C VAL A 430 -21.93 11.28 24.08
N SER A 431 -22.53 10.09 24.06
CA SER A 431 -23.35 9.57 25.14
C SER A 431 -22.75 8.28 25.67
N SER A 432 -22.72 8.13 26.98
CA SER A 432 -22.23 6.91 27.64
C SER A 432 -23.17 6.51 28.76
N ASP A 433 -23.57 5.25 28.77
CA ASP A 433 -24.34 4.66 29.86
C ASP A 433 -23.40 4.21 30.97
N ILE A 434 -23.60 4.74 32.17
CA ILE A 434 -22.79 4.44 33.35
C ILE A 434 -23.66 3.70 34.35
N LYS A 435 -23.30 2.46 34.66
CA LYS A 435 -23.92 1.70 35.74
C LYS A 435 -23.35 2.15 37.07
N VAL A 436 -24.20 2.67 37.94
CA VAL A 436 -23.83 3.17 39.26
C VAL A 436 -24.28 2.16 40.31
N TYR A 437 -23.33 1.71 41.13
CA TYR A 437 -23.54 0.69 42.17
C TYR A 437 -23.43 1.23 43.60
N SER A 438 -23.13 2.52 43.75
CA SER A 438 -23.02 3.20 45.04
C SER A 438 -23.55 4.62 44.96
N ASP A 439 -23.95 5.19 46.10
CA ASP A 439 -24.38 6.60 46.18
C ASP A 439 -23.20 7.58 46.06
N SER A 440 -22.04 7.13 45.57
CA SER A 440 -20.87 7.97 45.41
C SER A 440 -21.15 9.06 44.37
N LYS A 441 -21.09 10.32 44.80
CA LYS A 441 -21.20 11.48 43.91
C LYS A 441 -20.02 11.65 42.95
N ASN A 442 -18.97 10.83 43.09
CA ASN A 442 -17.80 10.87 42.22
C ASN A 442 -18.14 10.57 40.74
N TYR A 443 -19.25 9.85 40.48
CA TYR A 443 -19.75 9.62 39.12
C TYR A 443 -20.34 10.90 38.49
N LEU A 444 -20.83 11.83 39.31
CA LEU A 444 -21.34 13.14 38.91
C LEU A 444 -20.19 14.14 38.75
N SER A 445 -19.25 13.81 37.88
CA SER A 445 -18.06 14.62 37.65
C SER A 445 -17.73 14.79 36.17
N CYS A 446 -17.13 15.93 35.85
CA CYS A 446 -16.55 16.23 34.55
C CYS A 446 -15.06 16.48 34.74
N ARG A 447 -14.20 15.87 33.91
CA ARG A 447 -12.76 16.20 33.92
C ARG A 447 -12.57 17.64 33.48
N LEU A 448 -11.61 18.36 34.06
CA LEU A 448 -11.28 19.71 33.63
C LEU A 448 -10.67 19.72 32.24
N ASN A 449 -9.83 18.73 31.95
CA ASN A 449 -9.18 18.56 30.66
C ASN A 449 -9.41 17.15 30.09
N ILE A 450 -9.67 17.08 28.80
CA ILE A 450 -9.73 15.84 28.02
C ILE A 450 -8.74 15.93 26.86
N ASP A 451 -8.10 14.81 26.52
CA ASP A 451 -7.14 14.68 25.42
C ASP A 451 -5.97 15.71 25.42
N LYS A 452 -5.71 16.36 26.56
CA LYS A 452 -4.71 17.44 26.80
C LYS A 452 -5.03 18.82 26.24
N PHE A 453 -5.98 18.97 25.31
CA PHE A 453 -6.32 20.25 24.68
C PHE A 453 -7.79 20.64 24.86
N GLY A 454 -8.68 19.69 25.20
CA GLY A 454 -10.08 19.97 25.46
C GLY A 454 -10.27 20.48 26.87
N GLN A 455 -10.69 21.73 27.02
CA GLN A 455 -10.95 22.38 28.31
C GLN A 455 -12.45 22.37 28.61
N LEU A 456 -12.81 22.06 29.85
CA LEU A 456 -14.20 22.10 30.31
C LEU A 456 -14.70 23.55 30.27
N LYS A 457 -15.78 23.78 29.54
CA LYS A 457 -16.50 25.07 29.50
C LYS A 457 -17.62 25.09 30.53
N SER A 458 -18.43 24.04 30.56
CA SER A 458 -19.55 23.94 31.50
C SER A 458 -19.90 22.50 31.81
N MET A 459 -20.53 22.32 32.97
CA MET A 459 -21.11 21.06 33.43
C MET A 459 -22.57 21.28 33.76
N SER A 460 -23.43 20.31 33.46
CA SER A 460 -24.83 20.35 33.90
C SER A 460 -25.34 18.99 34.34
N ILE A 461 -26.22 18.99 35.33
CA ILE A 461 -26.84 17.79 35.87
C ILE A 461 -28.35 17.94 35.77
N ILE A 462 -29.01 16.93 35.19
CA ILE A 462 -30.46 16.87 35.06
C ILE A 462 -30.92 15.57 35.72
N TYR A 463 -31.62 15.71 36.84
CA TYR A 463 -32.33 14.59 37.48
C TYR A 463 -33.68 14.38 36.79
N LYS A 464 -34.17 13.14 36.76
CA LYS A 464 -35.44 12.78 36.13
C LYS A 464 -36.60 13.67 36.62
N GLY A 465 -37.18 14.45 35.71
CA GLY A 465 -38.31 15.35 35.99
C GLY A 465 -37.98 16.57 36.86
N LYS A 466 -36.70 16.95 37.01
CA LYS A 466 -36.27 18.11 37.82
C LYS A 466 -35.57 19.17 36.98
N SER A 467 -35.39 20.35 37.59
CA SER A 467 -34.66 21.47 36.98
C SER A 467 -33.18 21.15 36.77
N LYS A 468 -32.64 21.57 35.63
CA LYS A 468 -31.21 21.52 35.30
C LYS A 468 -30.40 22.33 36.30
N ILE A 469 -29.35 21.74 36.86
CA ILE A 469 -28.32 22.42 37.64
C ILE A 469 -27.13 22.65 36.71
N GLU A 470 -26.65 23.88 36.62
CA GLU A 470 -25.56 24.27 35.71
C GLU A 470 -24.36 24.82 36.48
N TYR A 471 -23.17 24.57 35.93
CA TYR A 471 -21.89 25.04 36.42
C TYR A 471 -21.07 25.60 35.26
N ASP A 472 -20.60 26.83 35.42
CA ASP A 472 -19.69 27.51 34.50
C ASP A 472 -18.25 27.31 35.01
N ALA A 473 -17.44 26.56 34.25
CA ALA A 473 -16.09 26.21 34.63
C ALA A 473 -15.09 27.37 34.47
N ILE A 474 -15.43 28.37 33.66
CA ILE A 474 -14.63 29.59 33.44
C ILE A 474 -14.85 30.54 34.61
N ARG A 475 -16.11 30.74 35.02
CA ARG A 475 -16.47 31.61 36.13
C ARG A 475 -16.38 30.95 37.50
N ASN A 476 -16.20 29.64 37.55
CA ASN A 476 -16.21 28.83 38.78
C ASN A 476 -17.51 29.00 39.59
N THR A 477 -18.67 29.06 38.92
CA THR A 477 -19.96 29.33 39.59
C THR A 477 -21.04 28.35 39.15
N PRO A 478 -21.93 27.90 40.09
CA PRO A 478 -21.95 28.21 41.52
C PRO A 478 -20.97 27.33 42.33
N GLU A 479 -20.21 27.95 43.24
CA GLU A 479 -19.12 27.33 44.01
C GLU A 479 -19.61 26.48 45.19
N ASP A 480 -20.82 26.76 45.70
CA ASP A 480 -21.44 26.09 46.85
C ASP A 480 -21.99 24.70 46.52
N VAL A 481 -22.21 24.41 45.24
CA VAL A 481 -22.84 23.16 44.76
C VAL A 481 -21.84 22.23 44.06
N PHE A 482 -20.74 22.77 43.56
CA PHE A 482 -19.70 22.05 42.83
C PHE A 482 -18.33 22.26 43.46
N LYS A 483 -17.56 21.19 43.60
CA LYS A 483 -16.18 21.23 44.05
C LYS A 483 -15.24 21.04 42.87
N LYS A 484 -14.42 22.05 42.59
CA LYS A 484 -13.34 21.96 41.60
C LYS A 484 -12.08 21.41 42.27
N ASN A 485 -11.60 20.27 41.79
CA ASN A 485 -10.31 19.68 42.12
C ASN A 485 -9.31 19.94 40.97
N ASP A 486 -8.04 19.57 41.14
CA ASP A 486 -6.99 19.81 40.13
C ASP A 486 -7.28 19.18 38.76
N THR A 487 -8.06 18.10 38.73
CA THR A 487 -8.30 17.30 37.52
C THR A 487 -9.76 17.27 37.08
N SER A 488 -10.70 17.67 37.92
CA SER A 488 -12.13 17.50 37.67
C SER A 488 -13.00 18.46 38.47
N VAL A 489 -14.25 18.60 38.04
CA VAL A 489 -15.33 19.27 38.75
C VAL A 489 -16.31 18.19 39.18
N GLU A 490 -16.62 18.16 40.47
CA GLU A 490 -17.49 17.18 41.12
C GLU A 490 -18.72 17.87 41.70
N TYR A 491 -19.89 17.27 41.55
CA TYR A 491 -21.09 17.74 42.22
C TYR A 491 -21.12 17.29 43.68
N VAL A 492 -21.20 18.24 44.61
CA VAL A 492 -21.24 17.96 46.06
C VAL A 492 -22.59 18.30 46.70
N GLY A 493 -23.45 19.04 46.00
CA GLY A 493 -24.74 19.49 46.52
C GLY A 493 -25.68 18.37 46.97
N ASN A 494 -26.50 18.64 47.99
CA ASN A 494 -27.49 17.69 48.55
C ASN A 494 -28.93 17.98 48.08
N LYS A 495 -29.10 18.73 46.99
CA LYS A 495 -30.41 19.26 46.60
C LYS A 495 -31.40 18.19 46.14
N TYR A 496 -30.91 17.09 45.55
CA TYR A 496 -31.72 16.01 45.02
C TYR A 496 -31.09 14.66 45.34
N GLU A 497 -31.91 13.64 45.60
CA GLU A 497 -31.48 12.25 45.68
C GLU A 497 -31.09 11.76 44.28
N MET A 498 -30.06 10.92 44.22
CA MET A 498 -29.65 10.28 42.98
C MET A 498 -30.78 9.37 42.49
N ALA A 499 -31.21 9.58 41.25
CA ALA A 499 -32.28 8.81 40.64
C ALA A 499 -31.80 8.19 39.33
N ASP A 500 -32.42 7.09 38.97
CA ASP A 500 -32.23 6.46 37.67
C ASP A 500 -32.51 7.45 36.52
N LEU A 501 -31.73 7.34 35.43
CA LEU A 501 -31.71 8.28 34.30
C LEU A 501 -31.30 9.71 34.70
N THR A 502 -30.32 9.84 35.60
CA THR A 502 -29.66 11.14 35.83
C THR A 502 -28.67 11.42 34.69
N TYR A 503 -28.79 12.58 34.06
CA TYR A 503 -27.91 13.01 32.98
C TYR A 503 -26.84 13.96 33.52
N VAL A 504 -25.57 13.65 33.25
CA VAL A 504 -24.44 14.56 33.48
C VAL A 504 -23.86 14.96 32.14
N THR A 505 -23.99 16.23 31.79
CA THR A 505 -23.50 16.76 30.52
C THR A 505 -22.27 17.64 30.77
N CYS A 506 -21.16 17.30 30.14
CA CYS A 506 -19.89 18.03 30.16
C CYS A 506 -19.64 18.65 28.78
N SER A 507 -19.58 19.97 28.70
CA SER A 507 -19.29 20.69 27.46
C SER A 507 -17.82 21.10 27.42
N TYR A 508 -17.10 20.68 26.38
CA TYR A 508 -15.68 20.95 26.18
C TYR A 508 -15.43 21.86 24.98
N THR A 509 -14.39 22.69 25.09
CA THR A 509 -13.86 23.51 24.00
C THR A 509 -12.39 23.21 23.75
N ALA A 510 -11.94 23.32 22.51
CA ALA A 510 -10.53 23.21 22.14
C ALA A 510 -10.15 24.46 21.34
N PHE A 511 -9.09 25.17 21.75
CA PHE A 511 -8.65 26.43 21.11
C PHE A 511 -9.79 27.45 20.96
N GLY A 512 -10.65 27.57 21.97
CA GLY A 512 -11.81 28.46 21.97
C GLY A 512 -12.97 28.04 21.07
N LYS A 513 -12.88 26.90 20.37
CA LYS A 513 -13.96 26.35 19.52
C LYS A 513 -14.72 25.21 20.22
N PRO A 514 -16.01 24.98 19.91
CA PRO A 514 -16.75 23.82 20.38
C PRO A 514 -16.05 22.51 20.02
N TYR A 515 -15.88 21.60 20.98
CA TYR A 515 -15.19 20.32 20.78
C TYR A 515 -16.15 19.14 20.98
N ILE A 516 -16.40 18.76 22.23
CA ILE A 516 -17.22 17.59 22.57
C ILE A 516 -18.25 17.97 23.63
N LEU A 517 -19.47 17.45 23.47
CA LEU A 517 -20.50 17.41 24.49
C LEU A 517 -20.65 15.98 24.98
N GLN A 518 -20.10 15.68 26.15
CA GLN A 518 -20.19 14.34 26.73
C GLN A 518 -21.39 14.27 27.66
N THR A 519 -22.33 13.38 27.36
CA THR A 519 -23.49 13.06 28.18
C THR A 519 -23.26 11.70 28.83
N LYS A 520 -23.33 11.65 30.15
CA LYS A 520 -23.29 10.42 30.94
C LYS A 520 -24.70 10.17 31.43
N VAL A 521 -25.27 9.04 31.05
CA VAL A 521 -26.59 8.60 31.53
C VAL A 521 -26.34 7.61 32.65
N MET A 522 -26.72 8.00 33.86
CA MET A 522 -26.52 7.17 35.05
C MET A 522 -27.69 6.19 35.19
N HIS A 523 -27.36 4.90 35.19
CA HIS A 523 -28.29 3.82 35.47
C HIS A 523 -28.04 3.28 36.87
N TYR A 524 -28.96 3.52 37.79
CA TYR A 524 -28.82 3.10 39.18
C TYR A 524 -29.46 1.72 39.36
N ASN A 525 -28.64 0.71 39.63
CA ASN A 525 -29.16 -0.63 39.91
C ASN A 525 -29.61 -0.72 41.37
N GLU A 526 -30.89 -1.03 41.60
CA GLU A 526 -31.47 -1.37 42.92
C GLU A 526 -30.97 -2.72 43.49
N LEU A 527 -29.77 -3.18 43.13
CA LEU A 527 -29.20 -4.44 43.66
C LEU A 527 -28.96 -4.41 45.18
N ARG A 528 -29.17 -3.26 45.83
CA ARG A 528 -29.06 -3.09 47.27
C ARG A 528 -30.12 -3.84 48.09
N SER A 529 -31.22 -4.32 47.49
CA SER A 529 -32.25 -5.05 48.26
C SER A 529 -32.04 -6.57 48.32
N GLN A 530 -31.08 -7.15 47.59
CA GLN A 530 -30.85 -8.61 47.56
C GLN A 530 -29.57 -9.10 48.24
N SER A 531 -28.54 -8.26 48.44
CA SER A 531 -27.26 -8.72 49.00
C SER A 531 -27.35 -9.18 50.45
N ASP A 532 -28.25 -8.60 51.23
CA ASP A 532 -28.32 -8.86 52.68
C ASP A 532 -29.07 -10.16 53.01
N ASP A 533 -29.99 -10.61 52.13
CA ASP A 533 -30.70 -11.88 52.34
C ASP A 533 -29.96 -13.08 51.71
N VAL A 534 -29.26 -12.89 50.58
CA VAL A 534 -28.52 -13.99 49.91
C VAL A 534 -27.15 -14.22 50.55
N GLY A 535 -26.45 -13.15 50.96
CA GLY A 535 -25.14 -13.23 51.61
C GLY A 535 -25.19 -13.99 52.95
N ASN A 536 -26.22 -13.75 53.76
CA ASN A 536 -26.38 -14.45 55.04
C ASN A 536 -26.95 -15.88 54.88
N LYS A 537 -27.77 -16.15 53.86
CA LYS A 537 -28.33 -17.50 53.65
C LYS A 537 -27.36 -18.48 52.97
N ILE A 538 -26.47 -18.02 52.09
CA ILE A 538 -25.58 -18.91 51.32
C ILE A 538 -24.15 -18.90 51.85
N LEU A 539 -23.62 -17.75 52.27
CA LEU A 539 -22.20 -17.61 52.57
C LEU A 539 -21.87 -18.12 53.99
N VAL A 540 -22.80 -17.97 54.94
CA VAL A 540 -22.67 -18.51 56.31
C VAL A 540 -22.56 -20.04 56.34
N PRO A 541 -23.42 -20.83 55.67
CA PRO A 541 -23.25 -22.29 55.64
C PRO A 541 -22.00 -22.75 54.89
N ILE A 542 -21.52 -22.00 53.88
CA ILE A 542 -20.25 -22.32 53.18
C ILE A 542 -19.05 -22.08 54.11
N ILE A 543 -19.00 -20.96 54.84
CA ILE A 543 -17.94 -20.68 55.80
C ILE A 543 -17.93 -21.73 56.93
N ILE A 544 -19.09 -22.11 57.45
CA ILE A 544 -19.20 -23.15 58.48
C ILE A 544 -18.73 -24.51 57.93
N SER A 545 -19.12 -24.88 56.71
CA SER A 545 -18.70 -26.13 56.04
C SER A 545 -17.18 -26.20 55.85
N VAL A 546 -16.57 -25.12 55.36
CA VAL A 546 -15.10 -25.05 55.21
C VAL A 546 -14.41 -25.10 56.56
N GLY A 547 -14.93 -24.40 57.57
CA GLY A 547 -14.41 -24.44 58.94
C GLY A 547 -14.41 -25.85 59.53
N VAL A 548 -15.52 -26.58 59.40
CA VAL A 548 -15.62 -27.98 59.85
C VAL A 548 -14.65 -28.89 59.09
N GLY A 549 -14.50 -28.71 57.78
CA GLY A 549 -13.54 -29.45 56.97
C GLY A 549 -12.08 -29.27 57.44
N VAL A 550 -11.68 -28.04 57.75
CA VAL A 550 -10.34 -27.74 58.28
C VAL A 550 -10.13 -28.37 59.66
N PHE A 551 -11.13 -28.34 60.55
CA PHE A 551 -11.03 -28.99 61.86
C PHE A 551 -10.88 -30.52 61.78
N ILE A 552 -11.57 -31.16 60.83
CA ILE A 552 -11.42 -32.61 60.59
C ILE A 552 -10.01 -32.94 60.12
N ILE A 553 -9.45 -32.14 59.20
CA ILE A 553 -8.07 -32.33 58.71
C ILE A 553 -7.06 -32.18 59.85
N ILE A 554 -7.22 -31.18 60.71
CA ILE A 554 -6.36 -30.99 61.89
C ILE A 554 -6.45 -32.21 62.83
N GLY A 555 -7.66 -32.74 63.07
CA GLY A 555 -7.87 -33.95 63.86
C GLY A 555 -7.16 -35.19 63.29
N ILE A 556 -7.20 -35.38 61.97
CA ILE A 556 -6.49 -36.47 61.28
C ILE A 556 -4.97 -36.33 61.45
N ILE A 557 -4.42 -35.13 61.29
CA ILE A 557 -2.98 -34.86 61.47
C ILE A 557 -2.55 -35.17 62.91
N LEU A 558 -3.35 -34.79 63.91
CA LEU A 558 -3.10 -35.10 65.33
C LEU A 558 -3.14 -36.61 65.61
N LEU A 559 -4.08 -37.35 65.01
CA LEU A 559 -4.13 -38.81 65.15
C LEU A 559 -2.93 -39.52 64.51
N ILE A 560 -2.47 -39.05 63.34
CA ILE A 560 -1.29 -39.59 62.66
C ILE A 560 -0.03 -39.32 63.49
N THR A 561 0.17 -38.09 63.95
CA THR A 561 1.32 -37.74 64.81
C THR A 561 1.30 -38.52 66.12
N PHE A 562 0.13 -38.69 66.76
CA PHE A 562 -0.01 -39.53 67.94
C PHE A 562 0.34 -41.01 67.67
N ARG A 563 -0.10 -41.58 66.54
CA ARG A 563 0.28 -42.95 66.13
C ARG A 563 1.77 -43.10 65.87
N ILE A 564 2.42 -42.09 65.26
CA ILE A 564 3.88 -42.09 65.04
C ILE A 564 4.63 -42.04 66.38
N ILE A 565 4.20 -41.20 67.32
CA ILE A 565 4.79 -41.12 68.66
C ILE A 565 4.61 -42.45 69.41
N LYS A 566 3.43 -43.09 69.32
CA LYS A 566 3.16 -44.40 69.93
C LYS A 566 4.02 -45.52 69.29
N ARG A 567 4.25 -45.49 67.98
CA ARG A 567 5.18 -46.43 67.30
C ARG A 567 6.63 -46.19 67.72
N ARG A 568 7.10 -44.94 67.83
CA ARG A 568 8.47 -44.63 68.28
C ARG A 568 8.74 -45.06 69.73
N LYS A 569 7.74 -45.00 70.62
CA LYS A 569 7.85 -45.55 71.98
C LYS A 569 7.95 -47.08 72.04
N LYS A 570 7.36 -47.81 71.08
CA LYS A 570 7.49 -49.28 71.01
C LYS A 570 8.83 -49.76 70.44
N VAL A 571 9.49 -48.98 69.56
CA VAL A 571 10.78 -49.37 68.97
C VAL A 571 11.95 -49.11 69.92
N LYS A 572 11.85 -48.14 70.83
CA LYS A 572 12.89 -47.86 71.85
C LYS A 572 12.97 -48.88 73.00
N LEU A 573 12.01 -49.80 73.11
CA LEU A 573 12.02 -50.89 74.10
C LEU A 573 12.65 -52.19 73.57
N LEU A 574 12.99 -52.27 72.28
CA LEU A 574 13.66 -53.44 71.67
C LEU A 574 15.15 -53.20 71.38
N SER A 575 15.66 -51.98 71.54
CA SER A 575 17.09 -51.67 71.41
C SER A 575 17.88 -51.74 72.72
N MET A 576 17.28 -52.31 73.77
CA MET A 576 17.85 -52.35 75.14
C MET A 576 18.01 -53.79 75.68
N ALA A 577 17.91 -54.81 74.81
CA ALA A 577 18.03 -56.23 75.15
C ALA A 577 19.12 -56.95 74.34
N SER A 578 20.17 -56.26 73.92
CA SER A 578 21.31 -56.89 73.24
C SER A 578 22.62 -56.21 73.62
N SER A 579 23.03 -56.41 74.87
CA SER A 579 24.41 -56.28 75.32
C SER A 579 24.95 -57.68 75.59
N ALA A 580 25.86 -58.15 74.73
CA ALA A 580 26.82 -59.26 74.92
C ALA A 580 27.55 -59.40 73.56
N SER A 581 28.87 -59.25 73.40
CA SER A 581 29.96 -59.26 74.35
C SER A 581 31.17 -58.52 73.77
N ASP A 582 32.03 -58.11 74.68
CA ASP A 582 33.36 -57.51 74.53
C ASP A 582 34.29 -58.21 73.53
N ALA A 583 35.20 -57.44 72.91
CA ALA A 583 36.58 -57.32 73.39
C ALA A 583 37.57 -56.89 72.29
N SER A 584 38.35 -55.83 72.59
CA SER A 584 39.78 -55.60 72.28
C SER A 584 40.29 -55.67 70.81
N SER A 585 41.24 -54.89 70.33
CA SER A 585 42.04 -53.79 70.87
C SER A 585 42.90 -53.24 69.72
N MET A 586 43.08 -51.92 69.73
CA MET A 586 44.30 -51.18 69.43
C MET A 586 45.05 -51.28 68.08
N SER A 587 45.27 -50.06 67.58
CA SER A 587 46.53 -49.50 67.04
C SER A 587 46.80 -49.62 65.54
N GLY A 588 47.46 -48.58 65.02
CA GLY A 588 48.30 -48.75 63.83
C GLY A 588 48.13 -47.67 62.78
N SER A 589 48.91 -46.61 62.91
CA SER A 589 49.06 -45.49 61.99
C SER A 589 49.72 -45.82 60.64
N ARG A 590 49.48 -44.92 59.67
CA ARG A 590 50.41 -44.40 58.61
C ARG A 590 50.70 -45.26 57.37
N PHE A 591 50.65 -44.55 56.23
CA PHE A 591 51.57 -44.55 55.06
C PHE A 591 51.87 -45.92 54.38
N SER A 592 52.06 -46.08 53.09
CA SER A 592 52.13 -45.21 51.92
C SER A 592 52.46 -46.10 50.73
N LYS A 593 52.15 -45.59 49.54
CA LYS A 593 53.01 -45.63 48.34
C LYS A 593 53.27 -46.96 47.60
N LEU A 594 53.18 -46.75 46.28
CA LEU A 594 53.96 -47.36 45.20
C LEU A 594 53.56 -48.79 44.81
N SER A 595 52.87 -48.93 43.68
CA SER A 595 53.46 -49.07 42.32
C SER A 595 53.33 -50.54 41.91
N ARG A 596 53.13 -50.92 40.64
CA ARG A 596 53.79 -50.43 39.45
C ARG A 596 53.12 -51.09 38.24
N SER A 597 53.11 -50.36 37.12
CA SER A 597 53.28 -50.83 35.73
C SER A 597 52.25 -51.82 35.15
N SER A 598 51.85 -51.73 33.88
CA SER A 598 52.47 -51.04 32.75
C SER A 598 51.50 -50.99 31.57
N MET A 599 51.57 -49.84 30.89
CA MET A 599 51.64 -49.67 29.45
C MET A 599 50.44 -50.15 28.63
N ALA A 600 49.65 -49.23 28.07
CA ALA A 600 49.97 -48.35 26.92
C ALA A 600 49.16 -48.90 25.73
N SER A 601 48.58 -48.11 24.85
CA SER A 601 48.80 -46.71 24.54
C SER A 601 47.69 -46.27 23.61
N GLN A 602 47.34 -44.99 23.74
CA GLN A 602 47.02 -44.06 22.64
C GLN A 602 45.75 -44.34 21.84
N SER A 603 44.93 -43.35 21.50
CA SER A 603 45.01 -41.89 21.62
C SER A 603 43.57 -41.40 21.69
N ARG A 604 43.24 -40.60 22.70
CA ARG A 604 43.16 -39.13 22.63
C ARG A 604 42.19 -38.64 21.53
N SER A 605 41.25 -37.74 21.79
CA SER A 605 40.86 -37.06 23.03
C SER A 605 39.74 -36.08 22.66
N LYS A 606 38.72 -36.00 23.53
CA LYS A 606 38.21 -34.76 24.18
C LYS A 606 37.69 -33.65 23.24
N PHE A 607 36.55 -33.02 23.47
CA PHE A 607 35.76 -32.75 24.69
C PHE A 607 34.40 -32.24 24.17
N SER A 608 33.26 -32.88 24.48
CA SER A 608 32.36 -32.51 25.59
C SER A 608 32.24 -31.01 25.89
N SER A 609 31.07 -30.45 25.59
CA SER A 609 30.21 -29.94 26.66
C SER A 609 28.74 -29.93 26.19
N SER A 610 27.96 -30.79 26.81
CA SER A 610 26.51 -30.77 26.75
C SER A 610 25.99 -29.89 27.89
N ARG A 611 25.09 -28.96 27.61
CA ARG A 611 24.11 -28.56 28.62
C ARG A 611 22.73 -28.47 27.98
N SER A 612 21.91 -29.39 28.43
CA SER A 612 20.55 -29.71 28.02
C SER A 612 19.51 -28.84 28.72
N GLY A 613 18.39 -28.65 28.04
CA GLY A 613 17.06 -28.68 28.63
C GLY A 613 16.17 -27.54 28.10
N SER A 614 14.88 -27.71 27.85
CA SER A 614 13.97 -28.86 27.75
C SER A 614 12.58 -28.27 27.42
N ARG A 615 11.64 -29.09 26.91
CA ARG A 615 10.16 -28.92 26.95
C ARG A 615 9.55 -27.89 25.96
N ALA A 616 8.41 -28.11 25.32
CA ALA A 616 7.38 -29.16 25.33
C ALA A 616 6.50 -29.07 24.05
N LYS A 617 6.02 -30.21 23.50
CA LYS A 617 4.61 -30.69 23.36
C LYS A 617 3.61 -29.76 22.64
N SER A 618 3.09 -30.21 21.47
CA SER A 618 1.74 -30.79 21.22
C SER A 618 0.75 -29.71 20.72
N SER A 619 -0.21 -29.90 19.81
CA SER A 619 -0.89 -31.05 19.18
C SER A 619 -1.92 -30.49 18.17
N MET A 620 -2.27 -31.30 17.14
CA MET A 620 -3.62 -31.50 16.54
C MET A 620 -4.47 -30.24 16.18
N SER A 621 -5.05 -30.07 15.00
CA SER A 621 -5.94 -31.02 14.31
C SER A 621 -6.54 -30.42 13.02
N LEU A 622 -6.89 -31.34 12.10
CA LEU A 622 -8.11 -31.42 11.30
C LEU A 622 -8.43 -30.37 10.21
N SER A 623 -8.21 -30.85 8.99
CA SER A 623 -9.08 -30.77 7.82
C SER A 623 -10.58 -30.62 8.10
N ASN A 624 -11.24 -29.71 7.37
CA ASN A 624 -12.60 -29.96 6.90
C ASN A 624 -12.84 -29.38 5.51
N THR A 625 -13.28 -30.29 4.64
CA THR A 625 -13.92 -30.17 3.34
C THR A 625 -15.22 -29.36 3.41
N ASP A 626 -15.47 -28.49 2.42
CA ASP A 626 -16.80 -28.29 1.78
C ASP A 626 -16.64 -27.41 0.52
N LYS A 627 -16.81 -27.99 -0.68
CA LYS A 627 -18.04 -28.10 -1.49
C LYS A 627 -18.61 -26.76 -2.03
N ARG A 628 -18.35 -26.58 -3.33
CA ARG A 628 -19.24 -26.09 -4.41
C ARG A 628 -20.23 -24.95 -4.08
N LYS A 629 -20.10 -23.85 -4.83
CA LYS A 629 -21.18 -23.39 -5.73
C LYS A 629 -20.66 -22.50 -6.86
N ASN A 630 -20.77 -23.03 -8.08
CA ASN A 630 -20.83 -22.27 -9.32
C ASN A 630 -21.96 -21.24 -9.24
N ASN A 631 -21.71 -20.00 -9.66
CA ASN A 631 -22.72 -19.22 -10.36
C ASN A 631 -22.07 -18.23 -11.31
N ARG A 632 -22.43 -18.39 -12.59
CA ARG A 632 -22.01 -17.65 -13.77
C ARG A 632 -23.21 -16.78 -14.16
N PRO A 633 -23.12 -15.44 -14.20
CA PRO A 633 -24.16 -14.65 -14.84
C PRO A 633 -23.85 -14.55 -16.33
N LYS A 634 -24.73 -15.15 -17.14
CA LYS A 634 -24.96 -14.72 -18.53
C LYS A 634 -25.57 -13.31 -18.48
N THR A 635 -24.90 -12.32 -19.03
CA THR A 635 -25.57 -11.08 -19.46
C THR A 635 -25.55 -10.99 -20.98
N ARG A 636 -26.77 -10.78 -21.48
CA ARG A 636 -27.25 -10.88 -22.84
C ARG A 636 -27.06 -9.52 -23.49
N SER A 637 -26.54 -9.54 -24.72
CA SER A 637 -26.54 -8.43 -25.65
C SER A 637 -27.95 -7.85 -25.82
N LYS A 638 -28.05 -6.52 -25.77
CA LYS A 638 -29.16 -5.76 -26.34
C LYS A 638 -28.57 -4.73 -27.29
N VAL A 639 -28.79 -4.99 -28.57
CA VAL A 639 -28.66 -4.04 -29.69
C VAL A 639 -29.80 -3.05 -29.56
N SER A 640 -29.47 -1.76 -29.45
CA SER A 640 -30.40 -0.66 -29.72
C SER A 640 -29.83 0.11 -30.89
N GLY A 641 -30.52 0.04 -32.04
CA GLY A 641 -30.27 0.93 -33.16
C GLY A 641 -30.64 2.36 -32.77
N PHE A 642 -29.82 3.30 -33.19
CA PHE A 642 -30.17 4.71 -33.26
C PHE A 642 -29.99 5.15 -34.71
N ALA A 643 -31.11 5.59 -35.29
CA ALA A 643 -31.13 6.44 -36.46
C ALA A 643 -30.78 7.88 -36.00
N GLY A 644 -29.92 8.53 -36.77
CA GLY A 644 -29.38 9.86 -36.54
C GLY A 644 -28.17 10.06 -37.43
#